data_AF-A0A923ZME9-F1
#
_entry.id   AF-A0A923ZME9-F1
#
_cell.length_a   1.000
_cell.length_b   1.000
_cell.length_c   1.000
_cell.angle_alpha   90.00
_cell.angle_beta   90.00
_cell.angle_gamma   90.00
#
_symmetry.space_group_name_H-M   'P 1'
#
loop_
_entity.id
_entity.type
_entity.pdbx_description
1 polymer ?
#
loop_
_entity_poly.entity_id
_entity_poly.type
_entity_poly.pdbx_seq_one_letter_code
_entity_poly.pdbx_strand_id
1 'polypeptide(L)'
;ATAISDEATTARNAELVLTNNLTTENSRAIAAEAVNATAISDEATTARNAELVLTNNLVSEAATARAAESNLNNDLLAEVSNRTNADLLKAPLASPTLTGTPTAPTASSGNNTTQIATTAFVTSTISSSSLDALSDAKIGGANFANSMLIGHQTTGVLDNAIRNTGVGFGSLNSLTTGDNNTANGYNSLSLNTTGNNNTTNGFSSLFNNTTGNYNTANGSTSLFRNTEGSNNTATGYNSLYNNTTGNLNTSNGFNSLFYNTTGDSNIANGYGSLSNNTEGSNNTANGAYSLLSNTTGINNVGVGFQSNVASGGLNNSTAIGANAIVDASNKVQIGDGNVTAVQLGTGTKVTLATGFIKLTGGTPAAGKVLTSDADGLASWQSAAVAASSISGTVAIANGGTGATTNTAAFNVLSPMTTAGDILYGGLSGAGTRLGAGTNGQVLTLTSGIPAWTTPSAADGSETKVKAGASISVTGSGTAASPYVVNATGATTLTIGQSYQGGKIFWLDATGQHGLIAATVDQSVGIQWYNGIFRFAGTSGDGLYAGAMNTAMIVATHMTDNQNSRIGNFAAIVCADYSVIDGSVTYGDWYLPSKYELNLLYNQKTVVGGFAGNMYWSTNEENGLGYAWFQDFTNGWTAYTIKSDKLFVRAVRAF
;
A
#
# COMPACT_ATOMS: atom_id res chain seq x y z
N ALA A 1 147.17 -163.79 1.48
CA ALA A 1 146.51 -163.73 0.16
C ALA A 1 145.00 -163.51 0.30
N THR A 2 144.28 -164.35 1.05
CA THR A 2 142.80 -164.29 1.19
C THR A 2 142.26 -162.99 1.80
N ALA A 3 142.81 -162.52 2.94
CA ALA A 3 142.35 -161.28 3.60
C ALA A 3 142.48 -160.01 2.73
N ILE A 4 143.50 -159.94 1.87
CA ILE A 4 143.70 -158.81 0.95
C ILE A 4 142.63 -158.81 -0.17
N SER A 5 142.17 -159.99 -0.60
CA SER A 5 141.13 -160.14 -1.61
C SER A 5 139.75 -159.75 -1.08
N ASP A 6 139.43 -160.10 0.17
CA ASP A 6 138.16 -159.75 0.81
C ASP A 6 138.07 -158.24 1.10
N GLU A 7 139.18 -157.63 1.54
CA GLU A 7 139.27 -156.19 1.73
C GLU A 7 139.14 -155.43 0.39
N ALA A 8 139.81 -155.91 -0.67
CA ALA A 8 139.67 -155.34 -2.01
C ALA A 8 138.24 -155.45 -2.58
N THR A 9 137.51 -156.52 -2.24
CA THR A 9 136.11 -156.71 -2.65
C THR A 9 135.18 -155.81 -1.84
N THR A 10 135.40 -155.68 -0.54
CA THR A 10 134.64 -154.76 0.33
C THR A 10 134.84 -153.30 -0.09
N ALA A 11 136.08 -152.90 -0.37
CA ALA A 11 136.41 -151.58 -0.88
C ALA A 11 135.73 -151.30 -2.23
N ARG A 12 135.76 -152.24 -3.19
CA ARG A 12 135.05 -152.10 -4.47
C ARG A 12 133.54 -152.00 -4.32
N ASN A 13 132.94 -152.78 -3.42
CA ASN A 13 131.50 -152.71 -3.16
C ASN A 13 131.11 -151.38 -2.48
N ALA A 14 131.93 -150.90 -1.54
CA ALA A 14 131.73 -149.59 -0.93
C ALA A 14 131.89 -148.45 -1.95
N GLU A 15 132.89 -148.54 -2.84
CA GLU A 15 133.09 -147.61 -3.96
C GLU A 15 131.90 -147.61 -4.92
N LEU A 16 131.34 -148.78 -5.25
CA LEU A 16 130.15 -148.90 -6.09
C LEU A 16 128.91 -148.29 -5.41
N VAL A 17 128.70 -148.55 -4.11
CA VAL A 17 127.59 -147.95 -3.34
C VAL A 17 127.75 -146.43 -3.26
N LEU A 18 128.95 -145.92 -2.98
CA LEU A 18 129.21 -144.50 -2.92
C LEU A 18 128.99 -143.83 -4.28
N THR A 19 129.43 -144.47 -5.36
CA THR A 19 129.22 -144.00 -6.74
C THR A 19 127.73 -143.96 -7.11
N ASN A 20 126.97 -145.00 -6.75
CA ASN A 20 125.53 -145.06 -7.02
C ASN A 20 124.74 -144.03 -6.18
N ASN A 21 125.09 -143.87 -4.90
CA ASN A 21 124.49 -142.86 -4.04
C ASN A 21 124.81 -141.45 -4.53
N LEU A 22 126.06 -141.19 -4.91
CA LEU A 22 126.47 -139.89 -5.45
C LEU A 22 125.77 -139.59 -6.78
N THR A 23 125.62 -140.60 -7.65
CA THR A 23 124.89 -140.45 -8.92
C THR A 23 123.40 -140.17 -8.68
N THR A 24 122.79 -140.85 -7.71
CA THR A 24 121.39 -140.66 -7.33
C THR A 24 121.16 -139.28 -6.71
N GLU A 25 122.01 -138.87 -5.76
CA GLU A 25 121.93 -137.54 -5.15
C GLU A 25 122.22 -136.43 -6.14
N ASN A 26 123.17 -136.61 -7.07
CA ASN A 26 123.39 -135.66 -8.16
C ASN A 26 122.15 -135.55 -9.08
N SER A 27 121.50 -136.67 -9.39
CA SER A 27 120.27 -136.67 -10.21
C SER A 27 119.10 -136.00 -9.47
N ARG A 28 118.97 -136.23 -8.16
CA ARG A 28 117.97 -135.55 -7.30
C ARG A 28 118.23 -134.06 -7.20
N ALA A 29 119.48 -133.65 -7.03
CA ALA A 29 119.89 -132.25 -6.99
C ALA A 29 119.56 -131.54 -8.31
N ILE A 30 119.90 -132.16 -9.46
CA ILE A 30 119.56 -131.63 -10.79
C ILE A 30 118.04 -131.52 -10.97
N ALA A 31 117.28 -132.54 -10.56
CA ALA A 31 115.81 -132.51 -10.64
C ALA A 31 115.21 -131.41 -9.74
N ALA A 32 115.71 -131.25 -8.51
CA ALA A 32 115.28 -130.19 -7.60
C ALA A 32 115.64 -128.80 -8.13
N GLU A 33 116.83 -128.65 -8.75
CA GLU A 33 117.25 -127.41 -9.39
C GLU A 33 116.37 -127.07 -10.60
N ALA A 34 116.00 -128.05 -11.42
CA ALA A 34 115.06 -127.86 -12.53
C ALA A 34 113.66 -127.45 -12.06
N VAL A 35 113.15 -128.05 -10.98
CA VAL A 35 111.87 -127.68 -10.35
C VAL A 35 111.93 -126.25 -9.80
N ASN A 36 112.99 -125.90 -9.06
CA ASN A 36 113.18 -124.55 -8.54
C ASN A 36 113.32 -123.51 -9.65
N ALA A 37 114.06 -123.81 -10.72
CA ALA A 37 114.20 -122.91 -11.87
C ALA A 37 112.84 -122.65 -12.55
N THR A 38 112.01 -123.69 -12.68
CA THR A 38 110.65 -123.58 -13.21
C THR A 38 109.77 -122.72 -12.29
N ALA A 39 109.76 -123.01 -10.99
CA ALA A 39 108.98 -122.25 -10.01
C ALA A 39 109.39 -120.76 -9.94
N ILE A 40 110.69 -120.46 -10.01
CA ILE A 40 111.20 -119.08 -10.07
C ILE A 40 110.73 -118.39 -11.36
N SER A 41 110.75 -119.09 -12.50
CA SER A 41 110.27 -118.55 -13.78
C SER A 41 108.76 -118.27 -13.77
N ASP A 42 107.97 -119.16 -13.18
CA ASP A 42 106.52 -119.00 -13.04
C ASP A 42 106.16 -117.84 -12.10
N GLU A 43 106.86 -117.73 -10.97
CA GLU A 43 106.69 -116.60 -10.03
C GLU A 43 107.11 -115.28 -10.67
N ALA A 44 108.23 -115.24 -11.40
CA ALA A 44 108.67 -114.04 -12.13
C ALA A 44 107.66 -113.63 -13.21
N THR A 45 107.03 -114.59 -13.89
CA THR A 45 105.98 -114.33 -14.88
C THR A 45 104.71 -113.81 -14.22
N THR A 46 104.31 -114.40 -13.09
CA THR A 46 103.15 -113.97 -12.30
C THR A 46 103.34 -112.56 -11.77
N ALA A 47 104.52 -112.24 -11.22
CA ALA A 47 104.88 -110.91 -10.75
C ALA A 47 104.84 -109.86 -11.87
N ARG A 48 105.38 -110.18 -13.07
CA ARG A 48 105.32 -109.29 -14.24
C ARG A 48 103.90 -109.05 -14.73
N ASN A 49 103.07 -110.08 -14.75
CA ASN A 49 101.66 -109.95 -15.14
C ASN A 49 100.89 -109.10 -14.12
N ALA A 50 101.14 -109.28 -12.82
CA ALA A 50 100.55 -108.44 -11.77
C ALA A 50 101.00 -106.97 -11.88
N GLU A 51 102.28 -106.74 -12.15
CA GLU A 51 102.84 -105.39 -12.38
C GLU A 51 102.22 -104.72 -13.62
N LEU A 52 102.01 -105.47 -14.70
CA LEU A 52 101.33 -104.98 -15.91
C LEU A 52 99.87 -104.62 -15.63
N VAL A 53 99.13 -105.46 -14.89
CA VAL A 53 97.75 -105.17 -14.48
C VAL A 53 97.69 -103.92 -13.60
N LEU A 54 98.56 -103.82 -12.61
CA LEU A 54 98.61 -102.66 -11.72
C LEU A 54 98.92 -101.37 -12.50
N THR A 55 99.89 -101.43 -13.43
CA THR A 55 100.25 -100.30 -14.29
C THR A 55 99.08 -99.87 -15.17
N ASN A 56 98.39 -100.82 -15.81
CA ASN A 56 97.22 -100.52 -16.64
C ASN A 56 96.07 -99.90 -15.82
N ASN A 57 95.81 -100.43 -14.62
CA ASN A 57 94.79 -99.88 -13.72
C ASN A 57 95.15 -98.45 -13.27
N LEU A 58 96.40 -98.20 -12.89
CA LEU A 58 96.89 -96.86 -12.53
C LEU A 58 96.75 -95.86 -13.68
N VAL A 59 97.07 -96.28 -14.91
CA VAL A 59 96.92 -95.44 -16.11
C VAL A 59 95.44 -95.13 -16.38
N SER A 60 94.56 -96.12 -16.24
CA SER A 60 93.12 -95.95 -16.43
C SER A 60 92.50 -95.03 -15.36
N GLU A 61 92.89 -95.20 -14.10
CA GLU A 61 92.41 -94.36 -12.99
C GLU A 61 92.90 -92.92 -13.15
N ALA A 62 94.17 -92.72 -13.51
CA ALA A 62 94.74 -91.40 -13.77
C ALA A 62 94.05 -90.69 -14.96
N ALA A 63 93.67 -91.44 -16.00
CA ALA A 63 92.90 -90.88 -17.12
C ALA A 63 91.48 -90.46 -16.68
N THR A 64 90.82 -91.28 -15.87
CA THR A 64 89.48 -90.99 -15.32
C THR A 64 89.51 -89.76 -14.41
N ALA A 65 90.50 -89.66 -13.52
CA ALA A 65 90.68 -88.52 -12.63
C ALA A 65 90.91 -87.20 -13.41
N ARG A 66 91.77 -87.22 -14.44
CA ARG A 66 92.01 -86.05 -15.31
C ARG A 66 90.76 -85.61 -16.07
N ALA A 67 89.95 -86.56 -16.53
CA ALA A 67 88.68 -86.25 -17.19
C ALA A 67 87.68 -85.60 -16.21
N ALA A 68 87.58 -86.11 -14.99
CA ALA A 68 86.74 -85.52 -13.95
C ALA A 68 87.20 -84.11 -13.55
N GLU A 69 88.50 -83.87 -13.41
CA GLU A 69 89.08 -82.55 -13.13
C GLU A 69 88.79 -81.54 -14.26
N SER A 70 88.91 -81.97 -15.52
CA SER A 70 88.55 -81.14 -16.67
C SER A 70 87.07 -80.76 -16.67
N ASN A 71 86.18 -81.71 -16.36
CA ASN A 71 84.74 -81.44 -16.27
C ASN A 71 84.43 -80.44 -15.14
N LEU A 72 85.01 -80.63 -13.95
CA LEU A 72 84.81 -79.72 -12.83
C LEU A 72 85.29 -78.29 -13.15
N ASN A 73 86.43 -78.15 -13.83
CA ASN A 73 86.93 -76.84 -14.26
C ASN A 73 85.99 -76.17 -15.27
N ASN A 74 85.44 -76.94 -16.23
CA ASN A 74 84.47 -76.41 -17.18
C ASN A 74 83.17 -75.97 -16.50
N ASP A 75 82.66 -76.78 -15.56
CA ASP A 75 81.46 -76.45 -14.78
C ASP A 75 81.67 -75.19 -13.93
N LEU A 76 82.83 -75.05 -13.30
CA LEU A 76 83.19 -73.87 -12.52
C LEU A 76 83.29 -72.62 -13.39
N LEU A 77 83.92 -72.72 -14.56
CA LEU A 77 84.00 -71.62 -15.52
C LEU A 77 82.61 -71.19 -16.04
N ALA A 78 81.73 -72.17 -16.29
CA ALA A 78 80.35 -71.92 -16.69
C ALA A 78 79.57 -71.22 -15.57
N GLU A 79 79.67 -71.68 -14.32
CA GLU A 79 79.00 -71.06 -13.17
C GLU A 79 79.51 -69.63 -12.91
N VAL A 80 80.82 -69.38 -13.02
CA VAL A 80 81.41 -68.05 -12.89
C VAL A 80 80.92 -67.11 -14.00
N SER A 81 80.85 -67.58 -15.25
CA SER A 81 80.27 -66.80 -16.36
C SER A 81 78.79 -66.51 -16.13
N ASN A 82 78.02 -67.50 -15.70
CA ASN A 82 76.59 -67.34 -15.44
C ASN A 82 76.32 -66.34 -14.32
N ARG A 83 77.08 -66.39 -13.21
CA ARG A 83 76.98 -65.41 -12.13
C ARG A 83 77.39 -64.00 -12.56
N THR A 84 78.50 -63.88 -13.29
CA THR A 84 78.96 -62.58 -13.82
C THR A 84 77.90 -61.97 -14.73
N ASN A 85 77.29 -62.76 -15.60
CA ASN A 85 76.22 -62.30 -16.49
C ASN A 85 74.92 -61.98 -15.72
N ALA A 86 74.55 -62.78 -14.72
CA ALA A 86 73.37 -62.55 -13.90
C ALA A 86 73.50 -61.30 -13.01
N ASP A 87 74.70 -61.00 -12.50
CA ASP A 87 74.97 -59.81 -11.69
C ASP A 87 75.06 -58.54 -12.55
N LEU A 88 75.49 -58.65 -13.81
CA LEU A 88 75.41 -57.56 -14.81
C LEU A 88 73.97 -57.25 -15.26
N LEU A 89 73.02 -58.16 -15.04
CA LEU A 89 71.60 -58.00 -15.38
C LEU A 89 70.76 -57.43 -14.22
N LYS A 90 71.33 -57.24 -13.02
CA LYS A 90 70.61 -56.66 -11.87
C LYS A 90 70.95 -55.18 -11.69
N ALA A 91 69.92 -54.36 -11.47
CA ALA A 91 70.11 -53.00 -10.96
C ALA A 91 70.52 -53.05 -9.45
N PRO A 92 71.28 -52.07 -8.93
CA PRO A 92 71.65 -52.03 -7.51
C PRO A 92 70.42 -52.06 -6.59
N LEU A 93 70.50 -52.82 -5.49
CA LEU A 93 69.38 -53.29 -4.66
C LEU A 93 68.58 -52.20 -3.90
N ALA A 94 69.01 -50.94 -3.93
CA ALA A 94 68.20 -49.82 -3.45
C ALA A 94 68.34 -48.67 -4.44
N SER A 95 67.28 -48.45 -5.24
CA SER A 95 67.05 -47.32 -6.15
C SER A 95 68.28 -46.43 -6.39
N PRO A 96 69.11 -46.68 -7.42
CA PRO A 96 70.26 -45.83 -7.68
C PRO A 96 69.78 -44.40 -7.89
N THR A 97 70.48 -43.43 -7.32
CA THR A 97 70.34 -42.04 -7.70
C THR A 97 70.61 -41.95 -9.20
N LEU A 98 69.61 -41.58 -10.00
CA LEU A 98 69.79 -41.42 -11.44
C LEU A 98 70.76 -40.23 -11.67
N THR A 99 72.03 -40.50 -11.98
CA THR A 99 73.01 -39.46 -12.32
C THR A 99 73.07 -39.27 -13.83
N GLY A 100 73.11 -38.01 -14.31
CA GLY A 100 73.05 -37.64 -15.74
C GLY A 100 71.65 -37.17 -16.19
N THR A 101 71.35 -37.22 -17.48
CA THR A 101 70.00 -37.05 -18.07
C THR A 101 69.49 -38.39 -18.61
N PRO A 102 68.85 -39.24 -17.79
CA PRO A 102 68.34 -40.55 -18.22
C PRO A 102 67.27 -40.38 -19.31
N THR A 103 67.40 -41.10 -20.42
CA THR A 103 66.39 -41.14 -21.48
C THR A 103 65.50 -42.36 -21.26
N ALA A 104 64.25 -42.17 -20.85
CA ALA A 104 63.21 -43.20 -20.92
C ALA A 104 62.26 -42.87 -22.10
N PRO A 105 61.67 -43.88 -22.77
CA PRO A 105 60.69 -43.63 -23.83
C PRO A 105 59.51 -42.85 -23.27
N THR A 106 59.17 -41.72 -23.88
CA THR A 106 57.97 -40.96 -23.51
C THR A 106 56.74 -41.76 -23.96
N ALA A 107 55.96 -42.24 -23.00
CA ALA A 107 54.71 -42.94 -23.27
C ALA A 107 53.73 -42.05 -24.06
N SER A 108 52.87 -42.66 -24.86
CA SER A 108 51.79 -41.95 -25.55
C SER A 108 50.76 -41.40 -24.56
N SER A 109 50.14 -40.26 -24.90
CA SER A 109 49.07 -39.65 -24.11
C SER A 109 47.95 -40.65 -23.79
N GLY A 110 47.44 -40.64 -22.56
CA GLY A 110 46.40 -41.55 -22.07
C GLY A 110 46.87 -42.90 -21.52
N ASN A 111 48.18 -43.18 -21.52
CA ASN A 111 48.74 -44.39 -20.90
C ASN A 111 48.59 -44.35 -19.36
N ASN A 112 47.92 -45.35 -18.78
CA ASN A 112 47.62 -45.47 -17.34
C ASN A 112 48.26 -46.72 -16.69
N THR A 113 49.32 -47.24 -17.28
CA THR A 113 50.03 -48.43 -16.78
C THR A 113 50.96 -48.10 -15.61
N THR A 114 51.56 -49.12 -15.00
CA THR A 114 52.54 -48.98 -13.90
C THR A 114 53.96 -48.61 -14.38
N GLN A 115 54.12 -48.17 -15.63
CA GLN A 115 55.41 -47.73 -16.18
C GLN A 115 55.91 -46.43 -15.52
N ILE A 116 57.22 -46.25 -15.41
CA ILE A 116 57.83 -45.01 -14.92
C ILE A 116 57.55 -43.87 -15.91
N ALA A 117 56.99 -42.76 -15.42
CA ALA A 117 56.70 -41.58 -16.23
C ALA A 117 57.98 -40.73 -16.47
N THR A 118 58.26 -40.34 -17.71
CA THR A 118 59.33 -39.37 -18.03
C THR A 118 58.91 -37.96 -17.62
N THR A 119 59.87 -37.06 -17.36
CA THR A 119 59.56 -35.64 -17.17
C THR A 119 58.77 -35.08 -18.34
N ALA A 120 59.06 -35.47 -19.58
CA ALA A 120 58.28 -35.07 -20.75
C ALA A 120 56.81 -35.55 -20.70
N PHE A 121 56.56 -36.80 -20.27
CA PHE A 121 55.21 -37.34 -20.10
C PHE A 121 54.45 -36.63 -18.97
N VAL A 122 55.09 -36.48 -17.80
CA VAL A 122 54.50 -35.76 -16.65
C VAL A 122 54.24 -34.32 -17.05
N THR A 123 55.25 -33.57 -17.53
CA THR A 123 55.09 -32.20 -18.01
C THR A 123 53.98 -32.10 -19.04
N SER A 124 53.89 -32.96 -20.05
CA SER A 124 52.76 -32.93 -21.01
C SER A 124 51.37 -33.12 -20.36
N THR A 125 51.31 -33.86 -19.24
CA THR A 125 50.06 -34.13 -18.51
C THR A 125 49.69 -33.01 -17.53
N ILE A 126 50.67 -32.39 -16.85
CA ILE A 126 50.47 -31.22 -15.96
C ILE A 126 50.53 -29.89 -16.71
N SER A 127 50.81 -29.89 -18.01
CA SER A 127 50.89 -28.67 -18.85
C SER A 127 49.53 -28.09 -19.24
N SER A 128 48.41 -28.52 -18.65
CA SER A 128 47.19 -27.68 -18.60
C SER A 128 47.42 -26.49 -17.66
N SER A 129 48.41 -25.68 -18.00
CA SER A 129 48.80 -24.43 -17.35
C SER A 129 47.92 -23.26 -17.81
N SER A 130 47.14 -23.46 -18.87
CA SER A 130 46.07 -22.57 -19.32
C SER A 130 44.77 -23.36 -19.49
N LEU A 131 43.65 -22.69 -19.21
CA LEU A 131 42.31 -23.25 -19.39
C LEU A 131 42.02 -23.57 -20.88
N ASP A 132 42.71 -22.89 -21.81
CA ASP A 132 42.71 -23.18 -23.26
C ASP A 132 43.22 -24.57 -23.66
N ALA A 133 43.94 -25.26 -22.78
CA ALA A 133 44.41 -26.61 -23.05
C ALA A 133 43.29 -27.67 -22.90
N LEU A 134 42.13 -27.32 -22.33
CA LEU A 134 40.94 -28.17 -22.36
C LEU A 134 40.35 -28.14 -23.77
N SER A 135 40.05 -29.33 -24.32
CA SER A 135 39.51 -29.46 -25.69
C SER A 135 38.15 -28.78 -25.90
N ASP A 136 37.45 -28.47 -24.82
CA ASP A 136 36.11 -27.85 -24.79
C ASP A 136 36.12 -26.46 -24.13
N ALA A 137 37.28 -25.83 -23.99
CA ALA A 137 37.39 -24.46 -23.49
C ALA A 137 37.99 -23.50 -24.54
N LYS A 138 37.54 -22.25 -24.50
CA LYS A 138 38.02 -21.15 -25.35
C LYS A 138 38.21 -19.90 -24.51
N ILE A 139 39.43 -19.41 -24.41
CA ILE A 139 39.79 -18.20 -23.65
C ILE A 139 40.46 -17.20 -24.59
N GLY A 140 39.95 -15.97 -24.61
CA GLY A 140 40.58 -14.88 -25.35
C GLY A 140 40.74 -15.11 -26.87
N GLY A 141 41.59 -14.27 -27.49
CA GLY A 141 41.96 -14.34 -28.90
C GLY A 141 41.49 -13.15 -29.75
N ALA A 142 41.97 -13.08 -30.99
CA ALA A 142 41.46 -12.13 -31.98
C ALA A 142 39.95 -12.35 -32.13
N ASN A 143 39.17 -11.27 -32.06
CA ASN A 143 37.70 -11.29 -32.10
C ASN A 143 37.00 -11.94 -30.87
N PHE A 144 37.72 -12.30 -29.80
CA PHE A 144 37.16 -12.87 -28.56
C PHE A 144 37.94 -12.43 -27.30
N ALA A 145 38.42 -11.19 -27.27
CA ALA A 145 39.29 -10.70 -26.20
C ALA A 145 38.57 -10.57 -24.84
N ASN A 146 39.30 -10.85 -23.74
CA ASN A 146 38.79 -10.80 -22.36
C ASN A 146 37.58 -11.72 -22.09
N SER A 147 37.41 -12.77 -22.88
CA SER A 147 36.29 -13.70 -22.78
C SER A 147 36.74 -15.12 -22.42
N MET A 148 35.84 -15.94 -21.87
CA MET A 148 36.06 -17.32 -21.46
C MET A 148 34.82 -18.17 -21.72
N LEU A 149 34.98 -19.31 -22.39
CA LEU A 149 33.95 -20.35 -22.56
C LEU A 149 34.48 -21.70 -22.07
N ILE A 150 33.67 -22.46 -21.33
CA ILE A 150 34.02 -23.80 -20.81
C ILE A 150 32.87 -24.77 -21.12
N GLY A 151 33.21 -25.95 -21.66
CA GLY A 151 32.24 -26.95 -22.11
C GLY A 151 31.64 -26.65 -23.49
N HIS A 152 32.23 -25.73 -24.26
CA HIS A 152 31.67 -25.32 -25.55
C HIS A 152 31.94 -26.39 -26.62
N GLN A 153 31.01 -26.60 -27.55
CA GLN A 153 31.26 -27.51 -28.68
C GLN A 153 31.35 -26.79 -30.02
N THR A 154 30.75 -25.61 -30.16
CA THR A 154 30.96 -24.69 -31.29
C THR A 154 30.67 -23.28 -30.84
N THR A 155 31.49 -22.30 -31.21
CA THR A 155 31.08 -20.90 -31.18
C THR A 155 30.75 -20.49 -32.60
N GLY A 156 29.84 -19.52 -32.78
CA GLY A 156 29.62 -18.89 -34.07
C GLY A 156 30.90 -18.26 -34.64
N VAL A 157 30.75 -17.48 -35.70
CA VAL A 157 31.85 -16.66 -36.21
C VAL A 157 32.07 -15.52 -35.22
N LEU A 158 32.95 -15.74 -34.23
CA LEU A 158 33.35 -14.71 -33.28
C LEU A 158 33.98 -13.55 -34.05
N ASP A 159 33.33 -12.40 -34.01
CA ASP A 159 33.67 -11.15 -34.68
C ASP A 159 33.58 -10.02 -33.64
N ASN A 160 34.70 -9.77 -32.96
CA ASN A 160 34.82 -8.80 -31.88
C ASN A 160 33.86 -8.99 -30.68
N ALA A 161 33.49 -10.23 -30.34
CA ALA A 161 32.68 -10.54 -29.15
C ALA A 161 33.53 -10.58 -27.86
N ILE A 162 33.62 -9.45 -27.16
CA ILE A 162 34.52 -9.24 -26.04
C ILE A 162 33.83 -9.30 -24.67
N ARG A 163 34.60 -9.66 -23.63
CA ARG A 163 34.17 -9.68 -22.22
C ARG A 163 33.01 -10.65 -21.92
N ASN A 164 32.95 -11.78 -22.61
CA ASN A 164 31.91 -12.79 -22.42
C ASN A 164 32.39 -13.93 -21.51
N THR A 165 31.53 -14.43 -20.62
CA THR A 165 31.77 -15.64 -19.82
C THR A 165 30.69 -16.67 -20.11
N GLY A 166 31.06 -17.86 -20.57
CA GLY A 166 30.16 -18.98 -20.82
C GLY A 166 30.63 -20.24 -20.11
N VAL A 167 29.76 -20.89 -19.35
CA VAL A 167 30.07 -22.16 -18.68
C VAL A 167 28.91 -23.12 -18.89
N GLY A 168 29.19 -24.27 -19.48
CA GLY A 168 28.21 -25.32 -19.75
C GLY A 168 28.07 -25.62 -21.24
N PHE A 169 27.68 -26.86 -21.52
CA PHE A 169 27.51 -27.35 -22.88
C PHE A 169 26.48 -26.53 -23.66
N GLY A 170 26.88 -26.01 -24.83
CA GLY A 170 26.03 -25.19 -25.71
C GLY A 170 25.78 -23.76 -25.23
N SER A 171 26.49 -23.29 -24.19
CA SER A 171 26.45 -21.89 -23.76
C SER A 171 27.10 -20.98 -24.81
N LEU A 172 26.43 -19.88 -25.18
CA LEU A 172 26.90 -18.90 -26.18
C LEU A 172 27.26 -19.50 -27.57
N ASN A 173 26.58 -20.58 -27.96
CA ASN A 173 26.92 -21.39 -29.15
C ASN A 173 26.88 -20.60 -30.47
N SER A 174 25.99 -19.61 -30.60
CA SER A 174 25.79 -18.82 -31.83
C SER A 174 26.37 -17.40 -31.77
N LEU A 175 27.20 -17.09 -30.77
CA LEU A 175 27.73 -15.74 -30.57
C LEU A 175 28.56 -15.25 -31.77
N THR A 176 28.27 -14.03 -32.25
CA THR A 176 29.06 -13.35 -33.30
C THR A 176 29.73 -12.10 -32.77
N THR A 177 28.98 -11.05 -32.42
CA THR A 177 29.51 -9.72 -32.04
C THR A 177 29.05 -9.22 -30.65
N GLY A 178 28.25 -10.01 -29.93
CA GLY A 178 27.70 -9.61 -28.62
C GLY A 178 28.75 -9.57 -27.51
N ASP A 179 28.73 -8.51 -26.71
CA ASP A 179 29.69 -8.21 -25.65
C ASP A 179 29.09 -8.32 -24.24
N ASN A 180 29.96 -8.53 -23.24
CA ASN A 180 29.62 -8.46 -21.81
C ASN A 180 28.53 -9.45 -21.36
N ASN A 181 28.39 -10.59 -22.02
CA ASN A 181 27.41 -11.60 -21.65
C ASN A 181 27.98 -12.60 -20.63
N THR A 182 27.19 -13.00 -19.64
CA THR A 182 27.50 -14.07 -18.70
C THR A 182 26.46 -15.18 -18.85
N ALA A 183 26.86 -16.40 -19.19
CA ALA A 183 25.95 -17.51 -19.45
C ALA A 183 26.40 -18.80 -18.77
N ASN A 184 25.72 -19.15 -17.67
CA ASN A 184 26.00 -20.34 -16.86
C ASN A 184 24.86 -21.37 -16.97
N GLY A 185 25.17 -22.56 -17.48
CA GLY A 185 24.25 -23.69 -17.60
C GLY A 185 24.21 -24.31 -19.00
N TYR A 186 23.70 -25.54 -19.09
CA TYR A 186 23.48 -26.24 -20.36
C TYR A 186 22.55 -25.41 -21.25
N ASN A 187 23.00 -25.11 -22.47
CA ASN A 187 22.29 -24.31 -23.48
C ASN A 187 21.87 -22.91 -23.00
N SER A 188 22.54 -22.34 -22.00
CA SER A 188 22.24 -20.98 -21.56
C SER A 188 22.68 -19.96 -22.63
N LEU A 189 21.79 -19.04 -23.01
CA LEU A 189 22.07 -17.99 -24.00
C LEU A 189 22.59 -18.53 -25.37
N SER A 190 22.14 -19.73 -25.76
CA SER A 190 22.74 -20.50 -26.86
C SER A 190 22.63 -19.82 -28.24
N LEU A 191 21.50 -19.19 -28.55
CA LEU A 191 21.26 -18.59 -29.87
C LEU A 191 21.60 -17.09 -29.97
N ASN A 192 22.25 -16.52 -28.95
CA ASN A 192 22.62 -15.09 -28.96
C ASN A 192 23.65 -14.81 -30.04
N THR A 193 23.32 -13.92 -30.99
CA THR A 193 24.24 -13.52 -32.06
C THR A 193 24.92 -12.20 -31.72
N THR A 194 24.13 -11.15 -31.46
CA THR A 194 24.62 -9.77 -31.30
C THR A 194 24.18 -9.09 -30.01
N GLY A 195 23.34 -9.74 -29.20
CA GLY A 195 22.87 -9.21 -27.92
C GLY A 195 24.00 -9.02 -26.90
N ASN A 196 23.94 -7.92 -26.16
CA ASN A 196 24.96 -7.48 -25.22
C ASN A 196 24.42 -7.43 -23.78
N ASN A 197 25.34 -7.53 -22.81
CA ASN A 197 25.05 -7.33 -21.39
C ASN A 197 23.94 -8.24 -20.83
N ASN A 198 23.83 -9.47 -21.35
CA ASN A 198 22.88 -10.44 -20.82
C ASN A 198 23.53 -11.29 -19.73
N THR A 199 22.81 -11.55 -18.64
CA THR A 199 23.25 -12.42 -17.54
C THR A 199 22.29 -13.57 -17.37
N THR A 200 22.77 -14.80 -17.48
CA THR A 200 21.93 -16.00 -17.47
C THR A 200 22.52 -17.08 -16.58
N ASN A 201 21.66 -17.71 -15.78
CA ASN A 201 22.00 -18.80 -14.88
C ASN A 201 20.88 -19.83 -14.86
N GLY A 202 21.12 -21.01 -15.41
CA GLY A 202 20.18 -22.14 -15.42
C GLY A 202 20.07 -22.85 -16.77
N PHE A 203 19.53 -24.07 -16.75
CA PHE A 203 19.29 -24.89 -17.93
C PHE A 203 18.42 -24.16 -18.96
N SER A 204 18.93 -24.01 -20.19
CA SER A 204 18.27 -23.35 -21.32
C SER A 204 17.67 -21.98 -20.99
N SER A 205 18.27 -21.24 -20.04
CA SER A 205 17.88 -19.86 -19.74
C SER A 205 18.23 -18.95 -20.92
N LEU A 206 17.31 -18.09 -21.33
CA LEU A 206 17.47 -17.13 -22.44
C LEU A 206 17.89 -17.78 -23.78
N PHE A 207 17.47 -19.03 -24.02
CA PHE A 207 17.96 -19.88 -25.12
C PHE A 207 17.84 -19.26 -26.52
N ASN A 208 16.68 -18.69 -26.87
CA ASN A 208 16.39 -18.17 -28.22
C ASN A 208 16.76 -16.70 -28.44
N ASN A 209 17.43 -16.03 -27.49
CA ASN A 209 17.77 -14.61 -27.65
C ASN A 209 18.69 -14.45 -28.85
N THR A 210 18.39 -13.54 -29.77
CA THR A 210 19.23 -13.29 -30.95
C THR A 210 19.93 -11.93 -30.82
N THR A 211 19.16 -10.87 -30.57
CA THR A 211 19.66 -9.48 -30.54
C THR A 211 19.30 -8.72 -29.25
N GLY A 212 18.46 -9.29 -28.39
CA GLY A 212 18.02 -8.66 -27.14
C GLY A 212 19.19 -8.36 -26.19
N ASN A 213 19.13 -7.19 -25.54
CA ASN A 213 20.19 -6.67 -24.67
C ASN A 213 19.70 -6.52 -23.22
N TYR A 214 20.65 -6.50 -22.27
CA TYR A 214 20.39 -6.15 -20.88
C TYR A 214 19.36 -7.06 -20.17
N ASN A 215 19.28 -8.33 -20.57
CA ASN A 215 18.38 -9.29 -19.94
C ASN A 215 19.07 -10.05 -18.81
N THR A 216 18.36 -10.26 -17.70
CA THR A 216 18.78 -11.12 -16.59
C THR A 216 17.82 -12.32 -16.50
N ALA A 217 18.33 -13.54 -16.66
CA ALA A 217 17.53 -14.77 -16.63
C ALA A 217 18.12 -15.75 -15.60
N ASN A 218 17.50 -15.89 -14.43
CA ASN A 218 17.94 -16.77 -13.35
C ASN A 218 16.88 -17.83 -13.04
N GLY A 219 17.12 -19.05 -13.52
CA GLY A 219 16.20 -20.18 -13.40
C GLY A 219 16.16 -21.01 -14.68
N SER A 220 15.87 -22.31 -14.55
CA SER A 220 15.68 -23.17 -15.71
C SER A 220 14.56 -22.61 -16.60
N THR A 221 14.85 -22.56 -17.91
CA THR A 221 13.93 -22.12 -18.98
C THR A 221 13.30 -20.72 -18.77
N SER A 222 13.93 -19.87 -17.94
CA SER A 222 13.57 -18.45 -17.83
C SER A 222 13.91 -17.72 -19.14
N LEU A 223 13.00 -16.85 -19.62
CA LEU A 223 13.13 -16.14 -20.90
C LEU A 223 13.43 -17.05 -22.13
N PHE A 224 13.02 -18.31 -22.12
CA PHE A 224 13.41 -19.31 -23.12
C PHE A 224 13.15 -18.88 -24.58
N ARG A 225 12.01 -18.24 -24.88
CA ARG A 225 11.63 -17.81 -26.24
C ARG A 225 11.96 -16.36 -26.58
N ASN A 226 12.65 -15.61 -25.71
CA ASN A 226 13.02 -14.23 -25.98
C ASN A 226 13.85 -14.16 -27.25
N THR A 227 13.49 -13.33 -28.24
CA THR A 227 14.29 -13.17 -29.47
C THR A 227 14.97 -11.81 -29.48
N GLU A 228 14.20 -10.73 -29.33
CA GLU A 228 14.68 -9.35 -29.47
C GLU A 228 14.40 -8.49 -28.22
N GLY A 229 13.52 -8.97 -27.32
CA GLY A 229 13.16 -8.27 -26.10
C GLY A 229 14.37 -7.92 -25.25
N SER A 230 14.39 -6.70 -24.73
CA SER A 230 15.51 -6.11 -23.99
C SER A 230 15.09 -5.60 -22.62
N ASN A 231 16.06 -5.49 -21.71
CA ASN A 231 15.85 -4.99 -20.34
C ASN A 231 14.86 -5.81 -19.51
N ASN A 232 14.78 -7.13 -19.73
CA ASN A 232 13.92 -8.01 -18.95
C ASN A 232 14.68 -8.65 -17.78
N THR A 233 14.03 -8.77 -16.62
CA THR A 233 14.52 -9.55 -15.48
C THR A 233 13.56 -10.70 -15.22
N ALA A 234 14.02 -11.93 -15.34
CA ALA A 234 13.26 -13.15 -15.09
C ALA A 234 13.96 -14.01 -14.04
N THR A 235 13.31 -14.23 -12.89
CA THR A 235 13.82 -15.08 -11.81
C THR A 235 12.79 -16.16 -11.48
N GLY A 236 13.17 -17.42 -11.58
CA GLY A 236 12.31 -18.57 -11.33
C GLY A 236 12.16 -19.49 -12.55
N TYR A 237 11.70 -20.73 -12.31
CA TYR A 237 11.43 -21.70 -13.38
C TYR A 237 10.35 -21.17 -14.31
N ASN A 238 10.60 -21.19 -15.63
CA ASN A 238 9.66 -20.74 -16.67
C ASN A 238 9.17 -19.28 -16.54
N SER A 239 9.87 -18.43 -15.78
CA SER A 239 9.55 -17.01 -15.70
C SER A 239 9.77 -16.35 -17.07
N LEU A 240 8.79 -15.60 -17.59
CA LEU A 240 8.81 -14.97 -18.92
C LEU A 240 9.08 -15.95 -20.10
N TYR A 241 8.68 -17.22 -19.97
CA TYR A 241 9.03 -18.29 -20.92
C TYR A 241 8.72 -17.95 -22.39
N ASN A 242 7.53 -17.43 -22.72
CA ASN A 242 7.11 -17.15 -24.10
C ASN A 242 7.41 -15.73 -24.61
N ASN A 243 8.13 -14.89 -23.84
CA ASN A 243 8.43 -13.51 -24.29
C ASN A 243 9.15 -13.57 -25.62
N THR A 244 8.80 -12.75 -26.61
CA THR A 244 9.50 -12.70 -27.91
C THR A 244 10.18 -11.34 -28.08
N THR A 245 9.39 -10.27 -28.04
CA THR A 245 9.86 -8.88 -28.29
C THR A 245 9.55 -7.91 -27.15
N GLY A 246 8.77 -8.34 -26.13
CA GLY A 246 8.45 -7.51 -24.97
C GLY A 246 9.69 -7.07 -24.19
N ASN A 247 9.68 -5.81 -23.74
CA ASN A 247 10.78 -5.11 -23.10
C ASN A 247 10.39 -4.69 -21.68
N LEU A 248 11.41 -4.42 -20.85
CA LEU A 248 11.25 -3.80 -19.53
C LEU A 248 10.36 -4.61 -18.56
N ASN A 249 10.26 -5.94 -18.75
CA ASN A 249 9.46 -6.78 -17.86
C ASN A 249 10.29 -7.28 -16.67
N THR A 250 9.71 -7.23 -15.48
CA THR A 250 10.26 -7.84 -14.26
C THR A 250 9.36 -8.97 -13.82
N SER A 251 9.88 -10.18 -13.79
CA SER A 251 9.16 -11.40 -13.49
C SER A 251 9.91 -12.21 -12.44
N ASN A 252 9.29 -12.42 -11.28
CA ASN A 252 9.88 -13.10 -10.15
C ASN A 252 8.89 -14.13 -9.59
N GLY A 253 9.14 -15.41 -9.87
CA GLY A 253 8.33 -16.54 -9.42
C GLY A 253 8.18 -17.63 -10.48
N PHE A 254 7.79 -18.83 -10.05
CA PHE A 254 7.48 -19.94 -10.96
C PHE A 254 6.31 -19.58 -11.89
N ASN A 255 6.49 -19.76 -13.20
CA ASN A 255 5.51 -19.42 -14.25
C ASN A 255 4.97 -17.97 -14.20
N SER A 256 5.70 -17.03 -13.61
CA SER A 256 5.35 -15.60 -13.67
C SER A 256 5.51 -15.08 -15.11
N LEU A 257 4.51 -14.33 -15.61
CA LEU A 257 4.47 -13.83 -17.01
C LEU A 257 4.68 -14.92 -18.09
N PHE A 258 4.25 -16.17 -17.84
CA PHE A 258 4.57 -17.32 -18.69
C PHE A 258 4.18 -17.17 -20.17
N TYR A 259 2.99 -16.62 -20.46
CA TYR A 259 2.47 -16.46 -21.82
C TYR A 259 2.74 -15.08 -22.45
N ASN A 260 3.52 -14.19 -21.81
CA ASN A 260 3.80 -12.87 -22.37
C ASN A 260 4.53 -13.03 -23.71
N THR A 261 4.12 -12.34 -24.76
CA THR A 261 4.78 -12.36 -26.07
C THR A 261 5.38 -11.00 -26.39
N THR A 262 4.55 -9.97 -26.43
CA THR A 262 4.94 -8.60 -26.84
C THR A 262 4.68 -7.54 -25.77
N GLY A 263 4.02 -7.90 -24.66
CA GLY A 263 3.70 -6.96 -23.58
C GLY A 263 4.96 -6.34 -22.95
N ASP A 264 4.94 -5.02 -22.77
CA ASP A 264 6.04 -4.24 -22.23
C ASP A 264 5.78 -3.78 -20.79
N SER A 265 6.86 -3.53 -20.04
CA SER A 265 6.83 -2.84 -18.74
C SER A 265 5.91 -3.49 -17.70
N ASN A 266 5.82 -4.82 -17.69
CA ASN A 266 5.04 -5.55 -16.70
C ASN A 266 5.89 -5.98 -15.49
N ILE A 267 5.31 -5.90 -14.30
CA ILE A 267 5.89 -6.40 -13.06
C ILE A 267 5.03 -7.56 -12.56
N ALA A 268 5.60 -8.74 -12.40
CA ALA A 268 4.91 -9.94 -11.90
C ALA A 268 5.73 -10.59 -10.78
N ASN A 269 5.33 -10.37 -9.54
CA ASN A 269 5.99 -10.89 -8.35
C ASN A 269 5.08 -11.93 -7.67
N GLY A 270 5.40 -13.22 -7.84
CA GLY A 270 4.67 -14.33 -7.22
C GLY A 270 4.48 -15.53 -8.15
N TYR A 271 4.11 -16.68 -7.56
CA TYR A 271 3.77 -17.89 -8.30
C TYR A 271 2.60 -17.62 -9.26
N GLY A 272 2.78 -17.86 -10.56
CA GLY A 272 1.73 -17.69 -11.57
C GLY A 272 1.18 -16.27 -11.72
N SER A 273 1.88 -15.25 -11.21
CA SER A 273 1.50 -13.85 -11.35
C SER A 273 1.54 -13.42 -12.82
N LEU A 274 0.50 -12.73 -13.30
CA LEU A 274 0.32 -12.32 -14.70
C LEU A 274 0.47 -13.44 -15.74
N SER A 275 0.32 -14.71 -15.36
CA SER A 275 0.74 -15.85 -16.18
C SER A 275 0.08 -15.92 -17.56
N ASN A 276 -1.16 -15.45 -17.72
CA ASN A 276 -1.90 -15.49 -18.98
C ASN A 276 -1.79 -14.20 -19.82
N ASN A 277 -1.00 -13.22 -19.36
CA ASN A 277 -0.78 -11.99 -20.13
C ASN A 277 -0.07 -12.35 -21.44
N THR A 278 -0.58 -11.88 -22.58
CA THR A 278 0.05 -12.07 -23.90
C THR A 278 0.62 -10.76 -24.42
N GLU A 279 -0.21 -9.70 -24.46
CA GLU A 279 0.12 -8.41 -25.08
C GLU A 279 -0.06 -7.23 -24.11
N GLY A 280 -0.71 -7.46 -22.96
CA GLY A 280 -0.96 -6.42 -21.97
C GLY A 280 0.34 -5.79 -21.47
N SER A 281 0.33 -4.47 -21.29
CA SER A 281 1.50 -3.68 -20.93
C SER A 281 1.23 -2.80 -19.71
N ASN A 282 2.30 -2.42 -19.02
CA ASN A 282 2.25 -1.56 -17.83
C ASN A 282 1.42 -2.13 -16.67
N ASN A 283 1.37 -3.46 -16.53
CA ASN A 283 0.65 -4.10 -15.43
C ASN A 283 1.58 -4.38 -14.24
N THR A 284 1.08 -4.21 -13.03
CA THR A 284 1.79 -4.57 -11.79
C THR A 284 0.98 -5.61 -11.05
N ALA A 285 1.52 -6.82 -10.91
CA ALA A 285 0.95 -7.89 -10.09
C ALA A 285 1.92 -8.30 -9.00
N ASN A 286 1.45 -8.21 -7.76
CA ASN A 286 2.21 -8.58 -6.57
C ASN A 286 1.36 -9.53 -5.71
N GLY A 287 1.70 -10.81 -5.76
CA GLY A 287 0.98 -11.89 -5.10
C GLY A 287 0.86 -13.12 -5.99
N ALA A 288 0.74 -14.31 -5.38
CA ALA A 288 0.50 -15.53 -6.13
C ALA A 288 -0.86 -15.45 -6.85
N TYR A 289 -0.86 -15.79 -8.14
CA TYR A 289 -1.99 -15.70 -9.06
C TYR A 289 -2.60 -14.29 -9.20
N SER A 290 -1.86 -13.24 -8.85
CA SER A 290 -2.31 -11.87 -9.05
C SER A 290 -2.37 -11.53 -10.56
N LEU A 291 -3.46 -10.91 -10.98
CA LEU A 291 -3.85 -10.61 -12.37
C LEU A 291 -3.76 -11.84 -13.31
N LEU A 292 -4.00 -13.04 -12.79
CA LEU A 292 -3.94 -14.29 -13.58
C LEU A 292 -4.87 -14.26 -14.80
N SER A 293 -6.01 -13.58 -14.74
CA SER A 293 -6.97 -13.52 -15.85
C SER A 293 -6.62 -12.47 -16.89
N ASN A 294 -5.65 -11.59 -16.63
CA ASN A 294 -5.24 -10.55 -17.59
C ASN A 294 -4.61 -11.20 -18.82
N THR A 295 -5.06 -10.83 -20.01
CA THR A 295 -4.52 -11.31 -21.29
C THR A 295 -3.98 -10.15 -22.12
N THR A 296 -4.80 -9.12 -22.36
CA THR A 296 -4.45 -7.95 -23.18
C THR A 296 -4.64 -6.63 -22.44
N GLY A 297 -5.18 -6.66 -21.22
CA GLY A 297 -5.42 -5.47 -20.40
C GLY A 297 -4.15 -4.71 -20.07
N ILE A 298 -4.27 -3.38 -19.99
CA ILE A 298 -3.16 -2.45 -19.74
C ILE A 298 -3.39 -1.61 -18.48
N ASN A 299 -2.30 -1.17 -17.86
CA ASN A 299 -2.31 -0.30 -16.68
C ASN A 299 -3.08 -0.89 -15.49
N ASN A 300 -3.09 -2.22 -15.34
CA ASN A 300 -3.75 -2.86 -14.22
C ASN A 300 -2.80 -3.09 -13.05
N VAL A 301 -3.32 -2.93 -11.84
CA VAL A 301 -2.59 -3.18 -10.59
C VAL A 301 -3.32 -4.27 -9.81
N GLY A 302 -2.65 -5.37 -9.52
CA GLY A 302 -3.12 -6.41 -8.60
C GLY A 302 -2.16 -6.53 -7.43
N VAL A 303 -2.66 -6.40 -6.21
CA VAL A 303 -1.87 -6.58 -4.99
C VAL A 303 -2.62 -7.51 -4.05
N GLY A 304 -2.09 -8.71 -3.84
CA GLY A 304 -2.68 -9.75 -2.98
C GLY A 304 -2.86 -11.09 -3.69
N PHE A 305 -3.01 -12.15 -2.91
CA PHE A 305 -3.30 -13.51 -3.41
C PHE A 305 -4.60 -13.49 -4.23
N GLN A 306 -4.54 -13.97 -5.48
CA GLN A 306 -5.69 -13.99 -6.39
C GLN A 306 -6.39 -12.63 -6.61
N SER A 307 -5.72 -11.49 -6.35
CA SER A 307 -6.20 -10.18 -6.80
C SER A 307 -6.26 -10.17 -8.33
N ASN A 308 -7.37 -9.80 -8.96
CA ASN A 308 -7.56 -10.05 -10.39
C ASN A 308 -8.51 -9.07 -11.07
N VAL A 309 -8.67 -9.25 -12.38
CA VAL A 309 -9.68 -8.64 -13.23
C VAL A 309 -10.69 -9.72 -13.65
N ALA A 310 -11.97 -9.36 -13.76
CA ALA A 310 -13.03 -10.30 -14.16
C ALA A 310 -12.96 -10.70 -15.64
N SER A 311 -12.30 -9.89 -16.47
CA SER A 311 -12.07 -10.14 -17.90
C SER A 311 -10.66 -9.71 -18.29
N GLY A 312 -10.03 -10.43 -19.22
CA GLY A 312 -8.62 -10.27 -19.54
C GLY A 312 -8.23 -9.00 -20.28
N GLY A 313 -9.21 -8.26 -20.82
CA GLY A 313 -9.00 -7.01 -21.55
C GLY A 313 -9.40 -5.74 -20.79
N LEU A 314 -9.61 -5.82 -19.47
CA LEU A 314 -9.90 -4.64 -18.66
C LEU A 314 -8.66 -3.75 -18.56
N ASN A 315 -8.85 -2.44 -18.49
CA ASN A 315 -7.77 -1.46 -18.45
C ASN A 315 -7.93 -0.53 -17.25
N ASN A 316 -6.81 -0.02 -16.71
CA ASN A 316 -6.84 0.92 -15.60
C ASN A 316 -7.64 0.38 -14.40
N SER A 317 -7.46 -0.91 -14.10
CA SER A 317 -8.13 -1.63 -13.01
C SER A 317 -7.16 -1.82 -11.85
N THR A 318 -7.54 -1.46 -10.64
CA THR A 318 -6.71 -1.68 -9.43
C THR A 318 -7.43 -2.60 -8.46
N ALA A 319 -6.95 -3.83 -8.28
CA ALA A 319 -7.43 -4.80 -7.30
C ALA A 319 -6.44 -4.89 -6.12
N ILE A 320 -6.87 -4.52 -4.92
CA ILE A 320 -6.04 -4.56 -3.70
C ILE A 320 -6.71 -5.44 -2.66
N GLY A 321 -6.01 -6.46 -2.17
CA GLY A 321 -6.52 -7.43 -1.21
C GLY A 321 -6.63 -8.84 -1.80
N ALA A 322 -6.63 -9.85 -0.92
CA ALA A 322 -6.83 -11.23 -1.35
C ALA A 322 -8.22 -11.40 -1.99
N ASN A 323 -8.27 -12.09 -3.14
CA ASN A 323 -9.48 -12.34 -3.92
C ASN A 323 -10.23 -11.07 -4.40
N ALA A 324 -9.62 -9.88 -4.35
CA ALA A 324 -10.24 -8.69 -4.93
C ALA A 324 -10.33 -8.84 -6.46
N ILE A 325 -11.51 -8.67 -7.06
CA ILE A 325 -11.72 -8.84 -8.50
C ILE A 325 -12.41 -7.61 -9.07
N VAL A 326 -11.70 -6.83 -9.89
CA VAL A 326 -12.28 -5.67 -10.57
C VAL A 326 -13.12 -6.13 -11.76
N ASP A 327 -14.38 -5.66 -11.84
CA ASP A 327 -15.38 -6.10 -12.82
C ASP A 327 -15.41 -5.28 -14.12
N ALA A 328 -14.83 -4.07 -14.13
CA ALA A 328 -14.78 -3.21 -15.29
C ALA A 328 -13.58 -2.25 -15.24
N SER A 329 -13.18 -1.74 -16.40
CA SER A 329 -12.09 -0.77 -16.55
C SER A 329 -12.33 0.51 -15.73
N ASN A 330 -11.25 1.22 -15.40
CA ASN A 330 -11.26 2.48 -14.64
C ASN A 330 -11.88 2.35 -13.23
N LYS A 331 -11.67 1.21 -12.58
CA LYS A 331 -12.17 0.96 -11.22
C LYS A 331 -11.06 0.51 -10.30
N VAL A 332 -11.22 0.90 -9.03
CA VAL A 332 -10.41 0.40 -7.92
C VAL A 332 -11.32 -0.45 -7.04
N GLN A 333 -10.93 -1.69 -6.79
CA GLN A 333 -11.57 -2.56 -5.79
C GLN A 333 -10.58 -2.85 -4.67
N ILE A 334 -10.99 -2.56 -3.43
CA ILE A 334 -10.22 -2.83 -2.21
C ILE A 334 -10.99 -3.90 -1.42
N GLY A 335 -10.49 -5.13 -1.46
CA GLY A 335 -11.08 -6.29 -0.79
C GLY A 335 -11.99 -7.16 -1.66
N ASP A 336 -12.41 -8.27 -1.07
CA ASP A 336 -13.46 -9.16 -1.56
C ASP A 336 -14.75 -9.00 -0.71
N GLY A 337 -15.73 -9.88 -0.92
CA GLY A 337 -16.98 -9.87 -0.15
C GLY A 337 -16.83 -10.19 1.35
N ASN A 338 -15.66 -10.64 1.80
CA ASN A 338 -15.39 -10.96 3.21
C ASN A 338 -14.79 -9.77 3.98
N VAL A 339 -14.37 -8.69 3.29
CA VAL A 339 -13.84 -7.50 3.96
C VAL A 339 -14.98 -6.76 4.68
N THR A 340 -14.91 -6.71 6.02
CA THR A 340 -15.95 -6.13 6.87
C THR A 340 -15.83 -4.62 7.06
N ALA A 341 -14.64 -4.05 6.87
CA ALA A 341 -14.40 -2.62 6.91
C ALA A 341 -13.17 -2.21 6.10
N VAL A 342 -13.27 -1.09 5.37
CA VAL A 342 -12.12 -0.40 4.76
C VAL A 342 -11.89 0.88 5.56
N GLN A 343 -10.85 0.88 6.41
CA GLN A 343 -10.52 2.02 7.28
C GLN A 343 -9.50 2.93 6.59
N LEU A 344 -9.83 4.23 6.43
CA LEU A 344 -8.96 5.23 5.79
C LEU A 344 -8.07 6.00 6.78
N GLY A 345 -8.29 5.84 8.09
CA GLY A 345 -7.55 6.51 9.16
C GLY A 345 -8.29 6.44 10.50
N THR A 346 -7.64 6.87 11.58
CA THR A 346 -8.13 6.75 12.97
C THR A 346 -8.39 8.10 13.67
N GLY A 347 -8.58 9.20 12.93
CA GLY A 347 -8.77 10.55 13.48
C GLY A 347 -9.88 11.39 12.83
N THR A 348 -10.24 12.52 13.46
CA THR A 348 -11.41 13.37 13.08
C THR A 348 -11.26 14.17 11.77
N LYS A 349 -10.16 13.99 11.04
CA LYS A 349 -9.83 14.74 9.80
C LYS A 349 -9.80 13.87 8.55
N VAL A 350 -10.33 12.64 8.59
CA VAL A 350 -10.47 11.82 7.38
C VAL A 350 -11.60 12.40 6.52
N THR A 351 -11.26 13.33 5.63
CA THR A 351 -12.23 13.94 4.71
C THR A 351 -12.19 13.23 3.36
N LEU A 352 -13.32 12.66 2.96
CA LEU A 352 -13.58 12.26 1.58
C LEU A 352 -14.25 13.44 0.86
N ALA A 353 -13.60 14.00 -0.16
CA ALA A 353 -14.10 15.16 -0.87
C ALA A 353 -15.48 14.88 -1.51
N THR A 354 -16.37 15.87 -1.47
CA THR A 354 -17.74 15.78 -2.00
C THR A 354 -17.73 15.45 -3.49
N GLY A 355 -18.58 14.51 -3.93
CA GLY A 355 -18.75 14.12 -5.33
C GLY A 355 -18.25 12.71 -5.70
N PHE A 356 -17.55 12.02 -4.80
CA PHE A 356 -16.98 10.68 -5.08
C PHE A 356 -17.56 9.52 -4.25
N ILE A 357 -18.50 9.78 -3.33
CA ILE A 357 -19.17 8.73 -2.54
C ILE A 357 -20.57 8.48 -3.09
N LYS A 358 -20.78 7.30 -3.69
CA LYS A 358 -22.13 6.76 -3.98
C LYS A 358 -22.43 5.67 -2.95
N LEU A 359 -23.26 5.97 -1.96
CA LEU A 359 -23.77 4.98 -1.02
C LEU A 359 -24.83 4.12 -1.72
N THR A 360 -24.46 2.92 -2.16
CA THR A 360 -25.34 1.97 -2.85
C THR A 360 -26.14 1.07 -1.88
N GLY A 361 -25.79 1.09 -0.59
CA GLY A 361 -26.57 0.49 0.48
C GLY A 361 -27.64 1.46 0.99
N GLY A 362 -28.90 1.03 0.93
CA GLY A 362 -30.08 1.84 1.20
C GLY A 362 -30.78 2.19 -0.11
N THR A 363 -32.02 1.73 -0.28
CA THR A 363 -32.80 1.99 -1.49
C THR A 363 -32.89 3.51 -1.68
N PRO A 364 -32.33 4.10 -2.75
CA PRO A 364 -32.62 5.47 -3.15
C PRO A 364 -34.07 5.48 -3.66
N ALA A 365 -35.02 5.26 -2.76
CA ALA A 365 -36.42 5.38 -3.06
C ALA A 365 -36.71 6.86 -3.27
N ALA A 366 -37.58 7.17 -4.24
CA ALA A 366 -38.07 8.53 -4.44
C ALA A 366 -38.53 9.12 -3.09
N GLY A 367 -38.02 10.30 -2.72
CA GLY A 367 -38.36 10.97 -1.47
C GLY A 367 -37.50 10.62 -0.25
N LYS A 368 -36.32 9.98 -0.40
CA LYS A 368 -35.31 9.85 0.67
C LYS A 368 -34.20 10.90 0.53
N VAL A 369 -33.66 11.40 1.63
CA VAL A 369 -32.50 12.32 1.71
C VAL A 369 -31.40 11.68 2.54
N LEU A 370 -30.14 12.00 2.22
CA LEU A 370 -28.99 11.58 3.01
C LEU A 370 -28.81 12.54 4.18
N THR A 371 -28.94 12.05 5.41
CA THR A 371 -28.76 12.84 6.65
C THR A 371 -27.56 12.32 7.44
N SER A 372 -26.82 13.18 8.13
CA SER A 372 -25.79 12.79 9.11
C SER A 372 -26.29 13.01 10.54
N ASP A 373 -25.92 12.14 11.48
CA ASP A 373 -26.08 12.41 12.91
C ASP A 373 -25.01 13.39 13.44
N ALA A 374 -25.02 13.64 14.75
CA ALA A 374 -24.08 14.53 15.42
C ALA A 374 -22.61 14.05 15.33
N ASP A 375 -22.42 12.75 15.05
CA ASP A 375 -21.11 12.10 14.91
C ASP A 375 -20.68 11.96 13.44
N GLY A 376 -21.49 12.44 12.49
CA GLY A 376 -21.19 12.41 11.06
C GLY A 376 -21.57 11.11 10.35
N LEU A 377 -22.31 10.21 11.00
CA LEU A 377 -22.77 8.96 10.39
C LEU A 377 -23.91 9.24 9.41
N ALA A 378 -23.66 9.02 8.12
CA ALA A 378 -24.64 9.25 7.07
C ALA A 378 -25.64 8.08 6.94
N SER A 379 -26.94 8.37 6.96
CA SER A 379 -28.02 7.41 6.75
C SER A 379 -29.08 7.95 5.78
N TRP A 380 -29.64 7.08 4.93
CA TRP A 380 -30.76 7.45 4.06
C TRP A 380 -32.05 7.49 4.88
N GLN A 381 -32.59 8.69 5.09
CA GLN A 381 -33.85 8.89 5.81
C GLN A 381 -34.95 9.31 4.83
N SER A 382 -36.22 9.12 5.20
CA SER A 382 -37.29 9.84 4.49
C SER A 382 -36.95 11.32 4.48
N ALA A 383 -37.11 12.00 3.35
CA ALA A 383 -37.23 13.44 3.36
C ALA A 383 -38.29 13.76 4.42
N ALA A 384 -37.86 14.35 5.54
CA ALA A 384 -38.80 14.88 6.50
C ALA A 384 -39.67 15.82 5.67
N VAL A 385 -40.95 15.46 5.54
CA VAL A 385 -41.92 16.24 4.78
C VAL A 385 -41.75 17.67 5.27
N ALA A 386 -41.39 18.60 4.38
CA ALA A 386 -41.52 20.02 4.68
C ALA A 386 -42.92 20.18 5.26
N ALA A 387 -43.00 20.58 6.53
CA ALA A 387 -44.17 20.40 7.36
C ALA A 387 -45.47 20.79 6.65
N SER A 388 -46.19 19.80 6.11
CA SER A 388 -47.62 19.91 5.79
C SER A 388 -48.49 19.51 6.98
N SER A 389 -47.88 19.37 8.16
CA SER A 389 -48.56 19.26 9.44
C SER A 389 -47.60 19.69 10.53
N ILE A 390 -47.80 20.89 11.09
CA ILE A 390 -47.48 21.13 12.49
C ILE A 390 -48.42 20.19 13.27
N SER A 391 -47.99 18.96 13.51
CA SER A 391 -48.53 18.13 14.58
C SER A 391 -47.70 18.45 15.83
N GLY A 392 -48.00 19.61 16.38
CA GLY A 392 -47.58 20.03 17.70
C GLY A 392 -48.78 20.66 18.36
N THR A 393 -49.05 20.30 19.61
CA THR A 393 -50.07 20.95 20.42
C THR A 393 -49.67 22.41 20.57
N VAL A 394 -50.29 23.31 19.80
CA VAL A 394 -50.20 24.75 20.08
C VAL A 394 -51.17 25.00 21.23
N ALA A 395 -50.63 25.20 22.43
CA ALA A 395 -51.41 25.67 23.56
C ALA A 395 -51.96 27.06 23.20
N ILE A 396 -53.26 27.12 22.89
CA ILE A 396 -54.01 28.36 22.96
C ILE A 396 -54.04 28.70 24.45
N ALA A 397 -53.46 29.83 24.85
CA ALA A 397 -53.49 30.27 26.23
C ALA A 397 -54.94 30.21 26.73
N ASN A 398 -55.15 29.42 27.79
CA ASN A 398 -56.43 28.97 28.36
C ASN A 398 -57.25 27.92 27.58
N GLY A 399 -56.67 26.72 27.41
CA GLY A 399 -57.34 25.49 27.86
C GLY A 399 -58.32 24.78 26.91
N GLY A 400 -57.86 24.36 25.72
CA GLY A 400 -58.58 23.35 24.92
C GLY A 400 -57.73 22.68 23.85
N THR A 401 -57.55 21.36 23.91
CA THR A 401 -56.90 20.54 22.87
C THR A 401 -57.92 20.07 21.85
N GLY A 402 -58.36 20.96 20.95
CA GLY A 402 -59.26 20.62 19.85
C GLY A 402 -58.50 20.36 18.56
N ALA A 403 -58.41 19.11 18.12
CA ALA A 403 -57.90 18.78 16.78
C ALA A 403 -58.96 19.11 15.72
N THR A 404 -58.61 19.89 14.70
CA THR A 404 -59.46 20.10 13.51
C THR A 404 -59.10 19.09 12.43
N THR A 405 -60.05 18.27 11.99
CA THR A 405 -59.84 17.22 10.97
C THR A 405 -60.04 17.71 9.52
N ASN A 406 -59.94 19.02 9.23
CA ASN A 406 -60.26 19.55 7.91
C ASN A 406 -59.11 20.29 7.23
N THR A 407 -58.93 19.99 5.94
CA THR A 407 -57.75 20.20 5.09
C THR A 407 -57.57 21.63 4.55
N ALA A 408 -58.09 22.66 5.24
CA ALA A 408 -57.99 24.04 4.80
C ALA A 408 -56.89 24.80 5.56
N ALA A 409 -56.09 25.58 4.83
CA ALA A 409 -54.96 26.36 5.34
C ALA A 409 -55.38 27.24 6.53
N PHE A 410 -54.84 26.93 7.71
CA PHE A 410 -55.06 27.66 8.96
C PHE A 410 -53.99 28.75 9.10
N ASN A 411 -54.39 30.01 9.28
CA ASN A 411 -53.47 31.09 9.59
C ASN A 411 -53.27 31.19 11.10
N VAL A 412 -52.09 30.84 11.59
CA VAL A 412 -51.79 30.82 13.03
C VAL A 412 -51.86 32.22 13.67
N LEU A 413 -51.79 33.29 12.87
CA LEU A 413 -51.92 34.67 13.34
C LEU A 413 -53.36 35.20 13.37
N SER A 414 -54.36 34.43 12.88
CA SER A 414 -55.78 34.81 12.92
C SER A 414 -56.66 33.56 12.89
N PRO A 415 -57.43 33.25 13.96
CA PRO A 415 -58.21 32.01 14.07
C PRO A 415 -59.49 32.01 13.21
N MET A 416 -59.37 32.44 11.95
CA MET A 416 -60.43 32.48 10.95
C MET A 416 -60.10 31.56 9.79
N THR A 417 -61.11 30.88 9.24
CA THR A 417 -60.95 30.17 7.96
C THR A 417 -60.83 31.17 6.82
N THR A 418 -60.37 30.73 5.64
CA THR A 418 -60.38 31.54 4.41
C THR A 418 -61.77 32.04 4.00
N ALA A 419 -62.85 31.46 4.53
CA ALA A 419 -64.23 31.91 4.32
C ALA A 419 -64.70 32.98 5.33
N GLY A 420 -63.85 33.34 6.32
CA GLY A 420 -64.18 34.31 7.36
C GLY A 420 -64.90 33.73 8.58
N ASP A 421 -64.97 32.39 8.71
CA ASP A 421 -65.62 31.73 9.84
C ASP A 421 -64.72 31.77 11.09
N ILE A 422 -65.34 31.85 12.27
CA ILE A 422 -64.64 31.79 13.57
C ILE A 422 -64.80 30.38 14.15
N LEU A 423 -63.70 29.74 14.52
CA LEU A 423 -63.71 28.48 15.27
C LEU A 423 -63.62 28.76 16.77
N TYR A 424 -64.53 28.18 17.55
CA TYR A 424 -64.54 28.32 19.00
C TYR A 424 -64.86 26.98 19.68
N GLY A 425 -64.36 26.76 20.89
CA GLY A 425 -64.61 25.55 21.68
C GLY A 425 -64.96 25.90 23.12
N GLY A 426 -65.91 25.17 23.69
CA GLY A 426 -66.20 25.21 25.13
C GLY A 426 -65.36 24.18 25.91
N LEU A 427 -65.34 24.31 27.24
CA LEU A 427 -64.50 23.56 28.20
C LEU A 427 -64.50 22.02 28.10
N SER A 428 -65.38 21.39 27.31
CA SER A 428 -65.41 19.92 27.15
C SER A 428 -65.97 19.38 25.83
N GLY A 429 -66.02 20.17 24.75
CA GLY A 429 -66.63 19.73 23.48
C GLY A 429 -65.83 20.08 22.22
N ALA A 430 -65.99 19.27 21.18
CA ALA A 430 -65.36 19.47 19.86
C ALA A 430 -65.57 20.90 19.34
N GLY A 431 -64.53 21.48 18.72
CA GLY A 431 -64.57 22.84 18.19
C GLY A 431 -65.76 23.06 17.26
N THR A 432 -66.59 24.06 17.58
CA THR A 432 -67.76 24.45 16.82
C THR A 432 -67.40 25.60 15.87
N ARG A 433 -67.97 25.59 14.67
CA ARG A 433 -67.81 26.67 13.67
C ARG A 433 -68.95 27.68 13.81
N LEU A 434 -68.62 28.94 14.04
CA LEU A 434 -69.50 30.07 13.77
C LEU A 434 -69.23 30.56 12.34
N GLY A 435 -70.20 30.40 11.44
CA GLY A 435 -70.08 30.89 10.07
C GLY A 435 -69.81 32.40 10.01
N ALA A 436 -69.16 32.89 8.96
CA ALA A 436 -68.91 34.32 8.77
C ALA A 436 -70.19 35.16 8.91
N GLY A 437 -70.11 36.25 9.69
CA GLY A 437 -71.23 37.18 9.89
C GLY A 437 -71.51 38.00 8.64
N THR A 438 -72.75 38.48 8.49
CA THR A 438 -73.11 39.41 7.42
C THR A 438 -72.86 40.87 7.85
N ASN A 439 -72.70 41.76 6.87
CA ASN A 439 -72.46 43.19 7.13
C ASN A 439 -73.54 43.79 8.03
N GLY A 440 -73.11 44.44 9.13
CA GLY A 440 -73.99 45.05 10.13
C GLY A 440 -74.25 44.19 11.36
N GLN A 441 -73.76 42.95 11.40
CA GLN A 441 -73.75 42.14 12.62
C GLN A 441 -72.48 42.41 13.44
N VAL A 442 -72.60 42.32 14.77
CA VAL A 442 -71.48 42.38 15.71
C VAL A 442 -71.32 41.03 16.40
N LEU A 443 -70.07 40.67 16.71
CA LEU A 443 -69.77 39.44 17.43
C LEU A 443 -70.06 39.66 18.91
N THR A 444 -70.98 38.88 19.46
CA THR A 444 -71.35 38.92 20.88
C THR A 444 -71.04 37.60 21.55
N LEU A 445 -70.65 37.65 22.82
CA LEU A 445 -70.39 36.49 23.67
C LEU A 445 -71.52 36.36 24.67
N THR A 446 -72.46 35.45 24.44
CA THR A 446 -73.52 35.13 25.41
C THR A 446 -73.13 33.87 26.16
N SER A 447 -72.91 33.98 27.47
CA SER A 447 -72.48 32.85 28.33
C SER A 447 -71.21 32.13 27.82
N GLY A 448 -70.29 32.87 27.21
CA GLY A 448 -69.02 32.32 26.68
C GLY A 448 -69.13 31.67 25.29
N ILE A 449 -70.31 31.67 24.68
CA ILE A 449 -70.52 31.18 23.31
C ILE A 449 -70.57 32.39 22.34
N PRO A 450 -69.64 32.49 21.38
CA PRO A 450 -69.66 33.53 20.36
C PRO A 450 -70.80 33.30 19.35
N ALA A 451 -71.55 34.38 19.05
CA ALA A 451 -72.60 34.40 18.04
C ALA A 451 -72.67 35.79 17.36
N TRP A 452 -73.04 35.82 16.08
CA TRP A 452 -73.32 37.06 15.36
C TRP A 452 -74.72 37.57 15.70
N THR A 453 -74.81 38.81 16.17
CA THR A 453 -76.09 39.45 16.44
C THR A 453 -76.22 40.74 15.63
N THR A 454 -77.42 41.00 15.13
CA THR A 454 -77.79 42.31 14.58
C THR A 454 -78.06 43.25 15.76
N PRO A 455 -77.34 44.37 15.91
CA PRO A 455 -77.62 45.32 16.98
C PRO A 455 -79.08 45.80 16.89
N SER A 456 -79.83 45.71 17.99
CA SER A 456 -81.17 46.31 18.08
C SER A 456 -81.04 47.83 18.00
N ALA A 457 -81.94 48.47 17.24
CA ALA A 457 -82.01 49.92 17.11
C ALA A 457 -81.95 50.61 18.49
N ALA A 458 -81.12 51.64 18.59
CA ALA A 458 -80.85 52.40 19.82
C ALA A 458 -82.15 52.92 20.46
N ASP A 459 -82.40 52.55 21.72
CA ASP A 459 -83.54 53.06 22.51
C ASP A 459 -83.20 54.33 23.32
N GLY A 460 -82.04 54.94 23.08
CA GLY A 460 -81.71 56.27 23.59
C GLY A 460 -81.61 56.38 25.12
N SER A 461 -81.60 55.27 25.86
CA SER A 461 -81.49 55.26 27.33
C SER A 461 -80.06 55.24 27.87
N GLU A 462 -79.05 55.23 26.98
CA GLU A 462 -77.64 55.30 27.36
C GLU A 462 -77.24 56.73 27.69
N THR A 463 -77.33 57.07 28.98
CA THR A 463 -76.76 58.29 29.55
C THR A 463 -75.24 58.18 29.49
N LYS A 464 -74.64 58.68 28.41
CA LYS A 464 -73.18 58.78 28.24
C LYS A 464 -72.62 59.80 29.24
N VAL A 465 -72.10 59.31 30.36
CA VAL A 465 -71.24 60.12 31.22
C VAL A 465 -69.91 60.29 30.50
N LYS A 466 -69.60 61.52 30.06
CA LYS A 466 -68.33 61.83 29.40
C LYS A 466 -67.18 61.72 30.41
N ALA A 467 -66.05 61.18 29.98
CA ALA A 467 -64.85 61.07 30.82
C ALA A 467 -64.42 62.46 31.32
N GLY A 468 -64.24 62.60 32.64
CA GLY A 468 -63.72 63.82 33.28
C GLY A 468 -64.67 64.58 34.24
N ALA A 469 -65.89 64.11 34.53
CA ALA A 469 -66.78 64.79 35.48
C ALA A 469 -66.72 64.19 36.90
N SER A 470 -66.54 65.03 37.93
CA SER A 470 -66.87 64.64 39.31
C SER A 470 -68.39 64.69 39.51
N ILE A 471 -68.92 63.66 40.16
CA ILE A 471 -70.35 63.42 40.33
C ILE A 471 -70.73 63.75 41.78
N SER A 472 -71.67 64.67 41.99
CA SER A 472 -72.35 64.80 43.29
C SER A 472 -73.67 64.03 43.25
N VAL A 473 -73.77 63.01 44.11
CA VAL A 473 -74.95 62.15 44.25
C VAL A 473 -75.79 62.65 45.42
N THR A 474 -77.06 62.99 45.18
CA THR A 474 -78.03 63.25 46.27
C THR A 474 -79.31 62.45 46.08
N GLY A 475 -79.79 61.81 47.16
CA GLY A 475 -80.99 60.96 47.18
C GLY A 475 -80.78 59.67 47.98
N SER A 476 -81.81 58.83 48.11
CA SER A 476 -81.71 57.51 48.76
C SER A 476 -82.16 56.43 47.76
N GLY A 477 -81.25 55.95 46.92
CA GLY A 477 -81.58 55.04 45.84
C GLY A 477 -82.14 53.69 46.33
N THR A 478 -83.27 53.26 45.76
CA THR A 478 -83.72 51.86 45.72
C THR A 478 -84.00 51.46 44.27
N ALA A 479 -84.18 50.16 44.01
CA ALA A 479 -84.33 49.61 42.66
C ALA A 479 -85.45 50.22 41.80
N ALA A 480 -86.39 50.97 42.40
CA ALA A 480 -87.50 51.61 41.70
C ALA A 480 -87.29 53.12 41.41
N SER A 481 -86.26 53.78 41.96
CA SER A 481 -86.00 55.22 41.74
C SER A 481 -84.51 55.58 41.91
N PRO A 482 -83.71 55.51 40.83
CA PRO A 482 -82.28 55.80 40.88
C PRO A 482 -81.95 57.31 40.86
N TYR A 483 -80.74 57.64 41.32
CA TYR A 483 -80.21 59.00 41.49
C TYR A 483 -80.22 59.87 40.21
N VAL A 484 -80.46 61.18 40.36
CA VAL A 484 -80.39 62.17 39.25
C VAL A 484 -79.04 62.92 39.27
N VAL A 485 -78.40 63.07 38.10
CA VAL A 485 -77.07 63.69 37.92
C VAL A 485 -77.12 64.78 36.83
N ASN A 486 -76.64 66.00 37.10
CA ASN A 486 -76.53 67.12 36.14
C ASN A 486 -75.08 67.65 36.07
N ALA A 487 -74.59 68.06 34.88
CA ALA A 487 -73.19 68.45 34.64
C ALA A 487 -73.02 69.86 34.01
N THR A 488 -71.91 70.56 34.31
CA THR A 488 -71.54 71.86 33.70
C THR A 488 -70.01 72.05 33.55
N GLY A 489 -69.55 72.40 32.34
CA GLY A 489 -68.32 73.16 31.97
C GLY A 489 -66.92 72.52 32.04
N ALA A 490 -66.18 72.40 30.91
CA ALA A 490 -64.75 72.05 30.85
C ALA A 490 -63.94 72.93 29.85
N THR A 491 -62.69 73.24 30.22
CA THR A 491 -61.72 74.12 29.55
C THR A 491 -60.94 73.46 28.41
N THR A 492 -60.66 74.19 27.32
CA THR A 492 -59.93 73.74 26.12
C THR A 492 -58.41 73.88 26.28
N LEU A 493 -57.62 72.85 25.92
CA LEU A 493 -56.15 72.90 25.89
C LEU A 493 -55.65 73.62 24.62
N THR A 494 -54.43 74.16 24.63
CA THR A 494 -53.85 74.89 23.49
C THR A 494 -52.44 74.41 23.11
N ILE A 495 -52.08 74.52 21.83
CA ILE A 495 -50.73 74.19 21.34
C ILE A 495 -49.69 75.10 22.03
N GLY A 496 -48.57 74.52 22.48
CA GLY A 496 -47.51 75.19 23.23
C GLY A 496 -47.71 75.23 24.75
N GLN A 497 -48.90 74.84 25.25
CA GLN A 497 -49.14 74.66 26.68
C GLN A 497 -48.30 73.49 27.22
N SER A 498 -47.75 73.64 28.42
CA SER A 498 -47.14 72.53 29.15
C SER A 498 -48.24 71.61 29.69
N TYR A 499 -48.17 70.32 29.38
CA TYR A 499 -49.19 69.35 29.77
C TYR A 499 -48.56 67.97 29.91
N GLN A 500 -48.79 67.32 31.06
CA GLN A 500 -48.38 65.93 31.35
C GLN A 500 -46.90 65.66 31.04
N GLY A 501 -46.02 66.55 31.52
CA GLY A 501 -44.57 66.41 31.38
C GLY A 501 -43.97 66.84 30.03
N GLY A 502 -44.78 67.31 29.08
CA GLY A 502 -44.33 67.78 27.77
C GLY A 502 -44.97 69.09 27.31
N LYS A 503 -44.75 69.44 26.05
CA LYS A 503 -45.35 70.58 25.35
C LYS A 503 -46.27 70.10 24.23
N ILE A 504 -47.51 70.56 24.23
CA ILE A 504 -48.51 70.17 23.23
C ILE A 504 -48.07 70.70 21.87
N PHE A 505 -47.88 69.82 20.89
CA PHE A 505 -47.55 70.19 19.50
C PHE A 505 -48.62 69.77 18.50
N TRP A 506 -49.61 68.99 18.94
CA TRP A 506 -50.77 68.66 18.13
C TRP A 506 -51.97 68.40 19.04
N LEU A 507 -53.17 68.80 18.59
CA LEU A 507 -54.45 68.54 19.24
C LEU A 507 -55.43 67.99 18.21
N ASP A 508 -56.29 67.09 18.65
CA ASP A 508 -57.42 66.66 17.84
C ASP A 508 -58.50 67.75 17.76
N ALA A 509 -59.56 67.49 16.99
CA ALA A 509 -60.67 68.43 16.81
C ALA A 509 -61.42 68.77 18.11
N THR A 510 -61.23 67.99 19.18
CA THR A 510 -61.88 68.22 20.48
C THR A 510 -61.07 69.12 21.40
N GLY A 511 -59.76 69.28 21.12
CA GLY A 511 -58.84 70.07 21.95
C GLY A 511 -58.55 69.45 23.32
N GLN A 512 -58.83 68.15 23.50
CA GLN A 512 -58.64 67.41 24.75
C GLN A 512 -57.61 66.29 24.65
N HIS A 513 -57.39 65.76 23.46
CA HIS A 513 -56.37 64.74 23.18
C HIS A 513 -55.39 65.26 22.14
N GLY A 514 -54.17 64.77 22.20
CA GLY A 514 -53.13 65.27 21.32
C GLY A 514 -51.80 64.57 21.47
N LEU A 515 -50.78 65.20 20.88
CA LEU A 515 -49.40 64.80 21.03
C LEU A 515 -48.62 65.88 21.77
N ILE A 516 -47.82 65.44 22.74
CA ILE A 516 -46.83 66.27 23.43
C ILE A 516 -45.42 65.82 23.07
N ALA A 517 -44.50 66.77 23.01
CA ALA A 517 -43.07 66.52 22.86
C ALA A 517 -42.36 66.78 24.18
N ALA A 518 -41.26 66.07 24.42
CA ALA A 518 -40.38 66.35 25.55
C ALA A 518 -39.85 67.78 25.47
N THR A 519 -39.52 68.40 26.60
CA THR A 519 -39.05 69.80 26.64
C THR A 519 -37.57 69.95 26.28
N VAL A 520 -36.82 68.84 26.25
CA VAL A 520 -35.41 68.77 25.85
C VAL A 520 -35.18 67.59 24.89
N ASP A 521 -34.09 67.61 24.12
CA ASP A 521 -33.68 66.46 23.29
C ASP A 521 -33.15 65.33 24.17
N GLN A 522 -33.48 64.08 23.82
CA GLN A 522 -33.03 62.90 24.58
C GLN A 522 -31.63 62.45 24.15
N SER A 523 -31.04 63.06 23.11
CA SER A 523 -29.66 62.82 22.70
C SER A 523 -28.99 64.07 22.16
N VAL A 524 -27.64 64.06 22.14
CA VAL A 524 -26.80 65.06 21.45
C VAL A 524 -26.31 64.56 20.09
N GLY A 525 -27.07 63.63 19.48
CA GLY A 525 -26.65 62.85 18.32
C GLY A 525 -26.46 61.37 18.65
N ILE A 526 -27.38 60.53 18.16
CA ILE A 526 -27.42 59.09 18.41
C ILE A 526 -27.65 58.32 17.11
N GLN A 527 -27.16 57.09 17.06
CA GLN A 527 -27.37 56.19 15.92
C GLN A 527 -28.79 55.62 15.95
N TRP A 528 -29.37 55.35 14.79
CA TRP A 528 -30.73 54.80 14.69
C TRP A 528 -30.81 53.33 15.13
N TYR A 529 -29.68 52.62 15.02
CA TYR A 529 -29.48 51.20 15.31
C TYR A 529 -28.49 50.96 16.48
N ASN A 530 -28.44 49.73 17.01
CA ASN A 530 -27.60 49.34 18.15
C ASN A 530 -26.13 48.93 17.78
N GLY A 531 -25.73 49.08 16.52
CA GLY A 531 -24.42 48.64 16.00
C GLY A 531 -24.47 47.46 15.02
N ILE A 532 -25.60 46.75 14.91
CA ILE A 532 -25.82 45.69 13.92
C ILE A 532 -26.98 46.10 13.00
N PHE A 533 -26.74 46.13 11.69
CA PHE A 533 -27.78 46.50 10.72
C PHE A 533 -28.87 45.43 10.67
N ARG A 534 -30.07 45.81 11.11
CA ARG A 534 -31.29 45.00 11.06
C ARG A 534 -32.39 45.80 10.36
N PHE A 535 -33.30 45.07 9.71
CA PHE A 535 -34.49 45.63 9.09
C PHE A 535 -35.64 45.43 10.06
N ALA A 536 -36.16 46.50 10.65
CA ALA A 536 -37.26 46.46 11.62
C ALA A 536 -38.65 46.50 10.96
N GLY A 537 -38.73 46.71 9.63
CA GLY A 537 -39.99 46.73 8.88
C GLY A 537 -40.87 47.94 9.18
N THR A 538 -40.26 49.06 9.58
CA THR A 538 -40.95 50.22 10.16
C THR A 538 -41.38 51.25 9.10
N SER A 539 -42.19 50.82 8.13
CA SER A 539 -42.67 51.69 7.05
C SER A 539 -43.95 52.46 7.37
N GLY A 540 -44.61 52.20 8.50
CA GLY A 540 -45.84 52.88 8.90
C GLY A 540 -45.61 54.37 9.13
N ASP A 541 -46.35 55.23 8.41
CA ASP A 541 -46.24 56.69 8.49
C ASP A 541 -47.62 57.31 8.67
N GLY A 542 -47.87 57.93 9.82
CA GLY A 542 -49.18 58.46 10.20
C GLY A 542 -49.25 58.83 11.68
N LEU A 543 -50.35 59.45 12.09
CA LEU A 543 -50.58 59.80 13.49
C LEU A 543 -50.56 58.53 14.37
N TYR A 544 -49.79 58.55 15.46
CA TYR A 544 -49.54 57.44 16.39
C TYR A 544 -48.71 56.27 15.85
N ALA A 545 -48.24 56.32 14.60
CA ALA A 545 -47.42 55.26 14.03
C ALA A 545 -46.04 55.16 14.71
N GLY A 546 -45.51 56.26 15.26
CA GLY A 546 -44.23 56.28 15.96
C GLY A 546 -44.19 55.37 17.18
N ALA A 547 -45.32 55.20 17.88
CA ALA A 547 -45.40 54.34 19.06
C ALA A 547 -45.19 52.85 18.69
N MET A 548 -45.94 52.37 17.69
CA MET A 548 -45.81 50.99 17.21
C MET A 548 -44.45 50.75 16.57
N ASN A 549 -43.97 51.68 15.74
CA ASN A 549 -42.66 51.55 15.10
C ASN A 549 -41.53 51.53 16.14
N THR A 550 -41.56 52.40 17.15
CA THR A 550 -40.58 52.42 18.25
C THR A 550 -40.52 51.06 18.94
N ALA A 551 -41.68 50.45 19.25
CA ALA A 551 -41.73 49.12 19.85
C ALA A 551 -41.10 48.03 18.94
N MET A 552 -41.34 48.08 17.63
CA MET A 552 -40.73 47.15 16.67
C MET A 552 -39.21 47.32 16.54
N ILE A 553 -38.72 48.57 16.51
CA ILE A 553 -37.29 48.87 16.44
C ILE A 553 -36.59 48.36 17.71
N VAL A 554 -37.17 48.63 18.88
CA VAL A 554 -36.66 48.17 20.17
C VAL A 554 -36.63 46.64 20.22
N ALA A 555 -37.73 45.96 19.89
CA ALA A 555 -37.79 44.51 19.87
C ALA A 555 -36.74 43.91 18.92
N THR A 556 -36.59 44.46 17.72
CA THR A 556 -35.63 43.96 16.72
C THR A 556 -34.17 44.12 17.19
N HIS A 557 -33.84 45.22 17.84
CA HIS A 557 -32.47 45.56 18.23
C HIS A 557 -32.11 45.13 19.67
N MET A 558 -33.00 44.45 20.39
CA MET A 558 -32.73 43.88 21.72
C MET A 558 -32.56 42.35 21.74
N THR A 559 -32.54 41.67 20.58
CA THR A 559 -32.53 40.19 20.47
C THR A 559 -31.18 39.51 20.76
N ASP A 560 -30.09 40.24 21.00
CA ASP A 560 -28.76 39.69 21.25
C ASP A 560 -28.07 40.24 22.50
N ASN A 561 -27.78 39.38 23.50
CA ASN A 561 -27.20 39.79 24.78
C ASN A 561 -25.68 40.11 24.76
N GLN A 562 -25.03 40.14 23.60
CA GLN A 562 -23.58 39.94 23.51
C GLN A 562 -22.74 41.19 23.21
N ASN A 563 -23.33 42.39 23.05
CA ASN A 563 -22.57 43.61 22.76
C ASN A 563 -22.84 44.72 23.77
N SER A 564 -21.79 45.42 24.22
CA SER A 564 -21.79 46.53 25.20
C SER A 564 -22.55 47.81 24.72
N ARG A 565 -23.39 47.70 23.69
CA ARG A 565 -24.25 48.76 23.13
C ARG A 565 -25.76 48.47 23.26
N ILE A 566 -26.14 47.41 23.97
CA ILE A 566 -27.55 47.14 24.32
C ILE A 566 -28.10 48.36 25.08
N GLY A 567 -29.04 49.08 24.48
CA GLY A 567 -29.70 50.24 25.09
C GLY A 567 -29.26 51.64 24.60
N ASN A 568 -28.41 51.77 23.58
CA ASN A 568 -27.97 53.09 23.11
C ASN A 568 -28.23 53.33 21.60
N PHE A 569 -29.49 53.47 21.23
CA PHE A 569 -29.94 53.83 19.87
C PHE A 569 -31.21 54.70 19.90
N ALA A 570 -31.53 55.35 18.78
CA ALA A 570 -32.55 56.40 18.69
C ALA A 570 -33.90 56.04 19.35
N ALA A 571 -34.46 54.89 19.00
CA ALA A 571 -35.78 54.47 19.48
C ALA A 571 -35.79 54.14 20.99
N ILE A 572 -34.78 53.43 21.50
CA ILE A 572 -34.75 53.04 22.93
C ILE A 572 -34.55 54.24 23.84
N VAL A 573 -33.75 55.24 23.42
CA VAL A 573 -33.53 56.46 24.22
C VAL A 573 -34.80 57.32 24.33
N CYS A 574 -35.69 57.26 23.34
CA CYS A 574 -37.03 57.86 23.46
C CYS A 574 -37.98 57.01 24.30
N ALA A 575 -37.90 55.68 24.20
CA ALA A 575 -38.75 54.75 24.95
C ALA A 575 -38.43 54.70 26.46
N ASP A 576 -37.16 54.84 26.82
CA ASP A 576 -36.70 54.87 28.21
C ASP A 576 -36.86 56.27 28.86
N TYR A 577 -37.21 57.29 28.06
CA TYR A 577 -37.43 58.63 28.58
C TYR A 577 -38.64 58.63 29.52
N SER A 578 -38.45 59.22 30.70
CA SER A 578 -39.53 59.44 31.65
C SER A 578 -39.41 60.82 32.29
N VAL A 579 -40.56 61.40 32.61
CA VAL A 579 -40.66 62.72 33.24
C VAL A 579 -41.74 62.69 34.31
N ILE A 580 -41.48 63.40 35.41
CA ILE A 580 -42.43 63.56 36.51
C ILE A 580 -43.08 64.93 36.37
N ASP A 581 -44.41 64.96 36.31
CA ASP A 581 -45.21 66.20 36.35
C ASP A 581 -46.25 66.07 37.47
N GLY A 582 -46.13 66.93 38.48
CA GLY A 582 -46.81 66.75 39.75
C GLY A 582 -46.40 65.45 40.45
N SER A 583 -47.37 64.57 40.68
CA SER A 583 -47.19 63.25 41.32
C SER A 583 -47.28 62.07 40.35
N VAL A 584 -47.28 62.31 39.04
CA VAL A 584 -47.41 61.28 38.00
C VAL A 584 -46.12 61.20 37.19
N THR A 585 -45.62 59.97 37.00
CA THR A 585 -44.49 59.67 36.12
C THR A 585 -45.03 59.22 34.76
N TYR A 586 -44.62 59.90 33.69
CA TYR A 586 -44.97 59.56 32.31
C TYR A 586 -43.76 58.88 31.64
N GLY A 587 -43.92 57.62 31.24
CA GLY A 587 -42.85 56.77 30.66
C GLY A 587 -43.25 56.07 29.36
N ASP A 588 -44.36 56.47 28.76
CA ASP A 588 -44.94 55.98 27.50
C ASP A 588 -44.48 56.79 26.28
N TRP A 589 -43.23 57.25 26.32
CA TRP A 589 -42.63 58.07 25.29
C TRP A 589 -42.10 57.23 24.12
N TYR A 590 -42.05 57.81 22.92
CA TYR A 590 -41.58 57.12 21.72
C TYR A 590 -40.90 58.07 20.74
N LEU A 591 -40.14 57.50 19.81
CA LEU A 591 -39.55 58.25 18.70
C LEU A 591 -40.67 58.52 17.67
N PRO A 592 -40.86 59.76 17.17
CA PRO A 592 -41.94 60.08 16.26
C PRO A 592 -41.79 59.41 14.89
N SER A 593 -42.91 59.07 14.26
CA SER A 593 -42.93 58.77 12.82
C SER A 593 -42.59 60.00 11.98
N LYS A 594 -42.34 59.83 10.69
CA LYS A 594 -42.06 60.93 9.76
C LYS A 594 -43.20 61.96 9.75
N TYR A 595 -44.45 61.51 9.81
CA TYR A 595 -45.64 62.37 9.91
C TYR A 595 -45.68 63.16 11.22
N GLU A 596 -45.46 62.49 12.37
CA GLU A 596 -45.47 63.14 13.69
C GLU A 596 -44.29 64.10 13.87
N LEU A 597 -43.13 63.75 13.31
CA LEU A 597 -41.96 64.61 13.31
C LEU A 597 -42.21 65.88 12.49
N ASN A 598 -42.96 65.78 11.39
CA ASN A 598 -43.37 66.94 10.61
C ASN A 598 -44.40 67.83 11.33
N LEU A 599 -45.34 67.24 12.08
CA LEU A 599 -46.23 68.00 12.96
C LEU A 599 -45.42 68.76 14.03
N LEU A 600 -44.42 68.09 14.61
CA LEU A 600 -43.53 68.68 15.59
C LEU A 600 -42.69 69.81 15.00
N TYR A 601 -42.15 69.63 13.79
CA TYR A 601 -41.43 70.67 13.05
C TYR A 601 -42.28 71.93 12.86
N ASN A 602 -43.54 71.78 12.47
CA ASN A 602 -44.46 72.91 12.28
C ASN A 602 -44.72 73.70 13.58
N GLN A 603 -44.54 73.07 14.74
CA GLN A 603 -44.68 73.68 16.06
C GLN A 603 -43.35 73.87 16.81
N LYS A 604 -42.20 73.75 16.12
CA LYS A 604 -40.86 73.79 16.76
C LYS A 604 -40.62 75.05 17.60
N THR A 605 -41.17 76.19 17.17
CA THR A 605 -41.03 77.48 17.85
C THR A 605 -41.77 77.50 19.19
N VAL A 606 -42.96 76.90 19.27
CA VAL A 606 -43.79 76.91 20.49
C VAL A 606 -43.45 75.76 21.43
N VAL A 607 -42.90 74.65 20.92
CA VAL A 607 -42.37 73.56 21.73
C VAL A 607 -41.01 73.93 22.35
N GLY A 608 -40.10 74.48 21.55
CA GLY A 608 -38.79 74.93 21.99
C GLY A 608 -37.82 73.81 22.42
N GLY A 609 -36.61 74.21 22.80
CA GLY A 609 -35.60 73.31 23.39
C GLY A 609 -34.84 72.41 22.41
N PHE A 610 -34.97 72.61 21.09
CA PHE A 610 -34.26 71.85 20.05
C PHE A 610 -32.80 72.28 19.97
N ALA A 611 -31.87 71.37 20.26
CA ALA A 611 -30.42 71.62 20.29
C ALA A 611 -29.72 71.25 18.98
N GLY A 612 -30.36 70.48 18.11
CA GLY A 612 -29.81 69.99 16.85
C GLY A 612 -30.57 70.48 15.62
N ASN A 613 -30.00 70.23 14.44
CA ASN A 613 -30.62 70.56 13.17
C ASN A 613 -31.32 69.36 12.52
N MET A 614 -30.89 68.13 12.79
CA MET A 614 -31.42 66.93 12.11
C MET A 614 -31.96 65.94 13.13
N TYR A 615 -33.20 65.51 12.94
CA TYR A 615 -33.93 64.65 13.88
C TYR A 615 -34.37 63.35 13.24
N TRP A 616 -34.05 62.22 13.86
CA TRP A 616 -34.51 60.91 13.41
C TRP A 616 -36.03 60.78 13.51
N SER A 617 -36.62 60.10 12.52
CA SER A 617 -37.94 59.50 12.66
C SER A 617 -37.82 57.97 12.80
N THR A 618 -38.93 57.31 13.10
CA THR A 618 -38.98 55.84 13.15
C THR A 618 -38.99 55.17 11.79
N ASN A 619 -39.05 55.91 10.67
CA ASN A 619 -39.30 55.29 9.36
C ASN A 619 -38.02 54.78 8.72
N GLU A 620 -37.98 53.50 8.35
CA GLU A 620 -36.89 52.90 7.57
C GLU A 620 -37.08 53.07 6.06
N GLU A 621 -35.96 53.16 5.33
CA GLU A 621 -35.97 53.21 3.85
C GLU A 621 -35.30 51.96 3.25
N ASN A 622 -36.04 51.28 2.37
CA ASN A 622 -35.60 50.23 1.43
C ASN A 622 -34.35 49.41 1.82
N GLY A 623 -34.46 48.64 2.92
CA GLY A 623 -33.50 47.60 3.29
C GLY A 623 -32.80 47.83 4.62
N LEU A 624 -31.64 47.19 4.80
CA LEU A 624 -31.00 47.02 6.12
C LEU A 624 -30.33 48.30 6.67
N GLY A 625 -30.08 49.32 5.84
CA GLY A 625 -29.08 50.35 6.13
C GLY A 625 -29.54 51.79 6.41
N TYR A 626 -30.75 52.19 5.99
CA TYR A 626 -31.14 53.60 5.95
C TYR A 626 -32.40 53.90 6.78
N ALA A 627 -32.46 55.09 7.36
CA ALA A 627 -33.62 55.60 8.10
C ALA A 627 -33.88 57.06 7.76
N TRP A 628 -35.12 57.50 7.93
CA TRP A 628 -35.57 58.86 7.63
C TRP A 628 -35.29 59.84 8.76
N PHE A 629 -34.99 61.08 8.40
CA PHE A 629 -34.84 62.21 9.30
C PHE A 629 -35.49 63.48 8.72
N GLN A 630 -35.68 64.48 9.58
CA GLN A 630 -36.11 65.82 9.18
C GLN A 630 -35.12 66.88 9.68
N ASP A 631 -34.79 67.83 8.82
CA ASP A 631 -33.99 69.01 9.16
C ASP A 631 -34.91 70.09 9.75
N PHE A 632 -34.70 70.42 11.02
CA PHE A 632 -35.46 71.41 11.77
C PHE A 632 -35.05 72.85 11.45
N THR A 633 -34.03 73.08 10.62
CA THR A 633 -33.66 74.41 10.10
C THR A 633 -34.65 74.84 9.03
N ASN A 634 -34.95 73.96 8.07
CA ASN A 634 -35.67 74.30 6.83
C ASN A 634 -36.86 73.37 6.52
N GLY A 635 -37.08 72.31 7.30
CA GLY A 635 -38.20 71.36 7.17
C GLY A 635 -37.96 70.25 6.16
N TRP A 636 -36.80 70.22 5.52
CA TRP A 636 -36.44 69.22 4.52
C TRP A 636 -36.38 67.82 5.14
N THR A 637 -36.89 66.81 4.43
CA THR A 637 -36.86 65.42 4.86
C THR A 637 -36.06 64.58 3.89
N ALA A 638 -35.25 63.66 4.41
CA ALA A 638 -34.46 62.70 3.64
C ALA A 638 -34.16 61.46 4.49
N TYR A 639 -33.43 60.52 3.92
CA TYR A 639 -32.89 59.38 4.66
C TYR A 639 -31.37 59.40 4.61
N THR A 640 -30.75 58.88 5.67
CA THR A 640 -29.30 58.65 5.72
C THR A 640 -29.00 57.32 6.40
N ILE A 641 -27.73 56.93 6.42
CA ILE A 641 -27.31 55.65 6.99
C ILE A 641 -27.59 55.62 8.49
N LYS A 642 -28.12 54.50 9.00
CA LYS A 642 -28.50 54.34 10.42
C LYS A 642 -27.33 54.55 11.40
N SER A 643 -26.10 54.50 10.91
CA SER A 643 -24.89 54.76 11.68
C SER A 643 -24.58 56.23 11.92
N ASP A 644 -25.24 57.15 11.23
CA ASP A 644 -25.09 58.57 11.48
C ASP A 644 -25.67 58.95 12.85
N LYS A 645 -25.14 60.02 13.44
CA LYS A 645 -25.58 60.52 14.74
C LYS A 645 -26.46 61.75 14.54
N LEU A 646 -27.78 61.55 14.61
CA LEU A 646 -28.77 62.63 14.55
C LEU A 646 -29.51 62.73 15.90
N PHE A 647 -30.19 63.85 16.12
CA PHE A 647 -30.89 64.11 17.38
C PHE A 647 -32.20 63.33 17.43
N VAL A 648 -32.74 63.15 18.64
CA VAL A 648 -34.07 62.57 18.84
C VAL A 648 -34.86 63.43 19.80
N ARG A 649 -36.15 63.60 19.51
CA ARG A 649 -37.12 64.22 20.40
C ARG A 649 -38.24 63.24 20.66
N ALA A 650 -38.35 62.79 21.91
CA ALA A 650 -39.40 61.88 22.33
C ALA A 650 -40.76 62.59 22.30
N VAL A 651 -41.78 61.88 21.84
CA VAL A 651 -43.18 62.32 21.83
C VAL A 651 -44.07 61.29 22.53
N ARG A 652 -45.22 61.71 23.04
CA ARG A 652 -46.26 60.81 23.56
C ARG A 652 -47.65 61.33 23.27
N ALA A 653 -48.63 60.43 23.26
CA ALA A 653 -50.04 60.77 23.19
C ALA A 653 -50.63 61.01 24.59
N PHE A 654 -51.68 61.81 24.69
CA PHE A 654 -52.42 62.06 25.94
C PHE A 654 -53.93 62.11 25.73
#